data_AF-A0A6G8NYE9-F1
#
_entry.id   AF-A0A6G8NYE9-F1
#
_cell.length_a   1.000
_cell.length_b   1.000
_cell.length_c   1.000
_cell.angle_alpha   90.00
_cell.angle_beta   90.00
_cell.angle_gamma   90.00
#
_symmetry.space_group_name_H-M   'P 1'
#
loop_
_entity.id
_entity.type
_entity.pdbx_description
1 polymer ?
#
loop_
_entity_poly.entity_id
_entity_poly.type
_entity_poly.pdbx_seq_one_letter_code
_entity_poly.pdbx_strand_id
1 'polypeptide(L)'
;MPNATSAVAYRLHLWIRQISPMIWRRLLVRSDSTIADLHYTLQIAFGWSDAHLNLFHIHGQDFGVYQDGGTCFSTHPDQVRLGDFQFRINERFRYEYNFGDGWQHEVCVDARLALDDGRTYPCCIGGKRRTPPEDCGGPLAFMARRDAVPSRVEELLGDIEDDLEANDIEAIRDRGVDIEELRDWLTLDDFDRRGINRRLKQYAIHDEAGCGNRQELAMKVRIQVVIEAENGEPEKVEEIARLERGALRPEELGLTLAEAKVLLHGMQQAVVTEQIVEYLEKFKTCPDCGAHRTRKGRHPLVYRTLFGKFNLVSPRLYDCPCQNHGRHSSSPLAELLSSHCAPELLYLETRFASLMSYGLSVELLTEILPIAEEISSTSMRRHLRRVAERIEGELGEEQFQFIEGCPGDWAKQPAPGPPLTVGLDGGYVHASDQKSKSEGWFEVIAGKSVQTEGGAKVFAFVNKYDTKPKRRLYEVLKSQGLQMNQQVVFLSDGGDTVRDLQHYLSPESEHLLDWFHITMRLTVMRQMIKGMTAEPKPDDKYPETATGLADLERHLESLKWNLWHGNVLHALQRISDLDDDPGMLEENPANRKKLEKAVREFHSSIEANQAFIPNYGDRYRHDETISTAFAESTVNYVVSKRFVKKQQMRWTQRGAHLLLQTRVQVLNDDLRKTFARWFPGMRGEEPAALKEAAWRLQPPEWFTLQDGPHFPAPHPSQIDR
;
A
#
# COMPACT_ATOMS: atom_id res chain seq x y z
N MET A 1 3.67 41.91 -53.87
CA MET A 1 4.79 41.00 -53.58
C MET A 1 5.97 41.81 -53.08
N PRO A 2 6.46 41.61 -51.86
CA PRO A 2 7.82 41.96 -51.48
C PRO A 2 8.74 40.75 -51.70
N ASN A 3 9.93 41.04 -52.23
CA ASN A 3 10.99 40.09 -52.61
C ASN A 3 11.32 39.08 -51.49
N ALA A 4 11.51 37.81 -51.86
CA ALA A 4 12.13 36.80 -51.00
C ALA A 4 13.58 37.20 -50.70
N THR A 5 13.79 37.96 -49.63
CA THR A 5 15.13 38.18 -49.06
C THR A 5 15.67 36.84 -48.61
N SER A 6 16.80 36.42 -49.18
CA SER A 6 17.56 35.25 -48.72
C SER A 6 17.76 35.31 -47.21
N ALA A 7 17.41 34.23 -46.51
CA ALA A 7 17.59 34.15 -45.06
C ALA A 7 19.07 34.35 -44.68
N VAL A 8 19.30 35.03 -43.55
CA VAL A 8 20.62 35.35 -43.00
C VAL A 8 20.72 34.83 -41.57
N ALA A 9 21.93 34.70 -41.03
CA ALA A 9 22.13 34.44 -39.61
C ALA A 9 22.34 35.75 -38.84
N TYR A 10 21.52 35.99 -37.82
CA TYR A 10 21.81 36.98 -36.79
C TYR A 10 22.72 36.39 -35.73
N ARG A 11 23.82 37.09 -35.44
CA ARG A 11 24.65 36.80 -34.28
C ARG A 11 24.17 37.63 -33.11
N LEU A 12 23.54 36.97 -32.16
CA LEU A 12 22.99 37.58 -30.96
C LEU A 12 23.97 37.42 -29.80
N HIS A 13 24.21 38.49 -29.06
CA HIS A 13 24.92 38.45 -27.79
C HIS A 13 23.94 38.83 -26.69
N LEU A 14 23.76 37.89 -25.75
CA LEU A 14 22.74 37.94 -24.73
C LEU A 14 23.38 37.86 -23.37
N TRP A 15 22.93 38.68 -22.42
CA TRP A 15 23.38 38.60 -21.03
C TRP A 15 22.26 38.92 -20.06
N ILE A 16 22.34 38.34 -18.86
CA ILE A 16 21.40 38.59 -17.78
C ILE A 16 21.75 39.94 -17.13
N ARG A 17 20.75 40.82 -16.99
CA ARG A 17 20.90 42.12 -16.33
C ARG A 17 21.03 41.93 -14.83
N GLN A 18 21.65 42.92 -14.17
CA GLN A 18 21.79 42.97 -12.71
C GLN A 18 22.61 41.83 -12.09
N ILE A 19 23.37 41.06 -12.88
CA ILE A 19 24.31 40.05 -12.38
C ILE A 19 25.74 40.45 -12.73
N SER A 20 26.61 40.46 -11.73
CA SER A 20 28.06 40.64 -11.90
C SER A 20 28.82 39.58 -11.11
N PRO A 21 29.83 38.89 -11.68
CA PRO A 21 30.28 39.01 -13.07
C PRO A 21 29.28 38.44 -14.09
N MET A 22 29.29 39.03 -15.29
CA MET A 22 28.27 38.83 -16.34
C MET A 22 28.13 37.37 -16.80
N ILE A 23 26.89 36.87 -16.80
CA ILE A 23 26.48 35.59 -17.38
C ILE A 23 25.94 35.85 -18.78
N TRP A 24 26.56 35.28 -19.81
CA TRP A 24 26.24 35.61 -21.20
C TRP A 24 26.33 34.42 -22.16
N ARG A 25 25.62 34.54 -23.28
CA ARG A 25 25.60 33.59 -24.40
C ARG A 25 25.75 34.36 -25.72
N ARG A 26 26.39 33.74 -26.70
CA ARG A 26 26.44 34.24 -28.09
C ARG A 26 25.89 33.18 -29.02
N LEU A 27 24.78 33.50 -29.65
CA LEU A 27 23.97 32.60 -30.44
C LEU A 27 23.97 33.03 -31.91
N LEU A 28 23.86 32.06 -32.81
CA LEU A 28 23.50 32.29 -34.20
C LEU A 28 22.08 31.79 -34.41
N VAL A 29 21.19 32.68 -34.83
CA VAL A 29 19.76 32.39 -35.08
C VAL A 29 19.42 32.86 -36.49
N ARG A 30 18.54 32.16 -37.19
CA ARG A 30 18.18 32.53 -38.56
C ARG A 30 17.20 33.71 -38.56
N SER A 31 17.22 34.52 -39.61
CA SER A 31 16.28 35.64 -39.75
C SER A 31 14.84 35.18 -40.02
N ASP A 32 14.64 33.96 -40.48
CA ASP A 32 13.31 33.37 -40.68
C ASP A 32 12.77 32.65 -39.43
N SER A 33 13.57 32.52 -38.37
CA SER A 33 13.10 32.09 -37.05
C SER A 33 12.06 33.07 -36.49
N THR A 34 11.09 32.52 -35.76
CA THR A 34 9.97 33.26 -35.15
C THR A 34 10.33 33.79 -33.76
N ILE A 35 9.45 34.61 -33.17
CA ILE A 35 9.57 35.00 -31.76
C ILE A 35 9.49 33.77 -30.83
N ALA A 36 8.63 32.79 -31.16
CA ALA A 36 8.58 31.53 -30.42
C ALA A 36 9.89 30.76 -30.51
N ASP A 37 10.49 30.67 -31.71
CA ASP A 37 11.78 29.98 -31.88
C ASP A 37 12.89 30.67 -31.10
N LEU A 38 12.88 32.01 -31.08
CA LEU A 38 13.81 32.77 -30.28
C LEU A 38 13.61 32.49 -28.79
N HIS A 39 12.38 32.47 -28.29
CA HIS A 39 12.06 32.11 -26.90
C HIS A 39 12.66 30.76 -26.50
N TYR A 40 12.34 29.68 -27.23
CA TYR A 40 12.86 28.34 -26.93
C TYR A 40 14.39 28.27 -27.07
N THR A 41 14.96 28.99 -28.03
CA THR A 41 16.41 29.12 -28.18
C THR A 41 17.05 29.73 -26.92
N LEU A 42 16.45 30.77 -26.34
CA LEU A 42 16.93 31.37 -25.09
C LEU A 42 16.77 30.40 -23.92
N GLN A 43 15.60 29.75 -23.78
CA GLN A 43 15.35 28.77 -22.71
C GLN A 43 16.39 27.65 -22.71
N ILE A 44 16.72 27.09 -23.89
CA ILE A 44 17.75 26.06 -24.01
C ILE A 44 19.16 26.62 -23.74
N ALA A 45 19.47 27.82 -24.25
CA ALA A 45 20.80 28.43 -24.08
C ALA A 45 21.11 28.80 -22.61
N PHE A 46 20.06 29.13 -21.85
CA PHE A 46 20.15 29.42 -20.42
C PHE A 46 19.78 28.21 -19.56
N GLY A 47 19.24 27.13 -20.11
CA GLY A 47 18.97 25.90 -19.37
C GLY A 47 17.75 25.97 -18.44
N TRP A 48 16.80 26.84 -18.75
CA TRP A 48 15.51 26.94 -18.05
C TRP A 48 14.44 26.07 -18.71
N SER A 49 13.35 25.85 -17.97
CA SER A 49 12.34 24.83 -18.24
C SER A 49 11.11 25.33 -18.99
N ASP A 50 11.03 26.65 -19.25
CA ASP A 50 9.84 27.30 -19.81
C ASP A 50 8.59 27.21 -18.92
N ALA A 51 8.77 27.08 -17.60
CA ALA A 51 7.66 26.97 -16.64
C ALA A 51 6.91 28.29 -16.37
N HIS A 52 7.47 29.44 -16.75
CA HIS A 52 6.93 30.76 -16.42
C HIS A 52 6.64 31.64 -17.65
N LEU A 53 5.87 32.71 -17.41
CA LEU A 53 5.55 33.73 -18.41
C LEU A 53 6.82 34.42 -18.94
N ASN A 54 6.77 34.81 -20.21
CA ASN A 54 7.85 35.48 -20.93
C ASN A 54 7.35 36.68 -21.75
N LEU A 55 8.25 37.61 -22.03
CA LEU A 55 7.97 38.81 -22.83
C LEU A 55 9.23 39.32 -23.54
N PHE A 56 9.13 39.61 -24.82
CA PHE A 56 10.09 40.39 -25.61
C PHE A 56 9.55 41.80 -25.80
N HIS A 57 10.38 42.80 -25.50
CA HIS A 57 10.07 44.20 -25.79
C HIS A 57 10.94 44.70 -26.95
N ILE A 58 10.35 44.79 -28.14
CA ILE A 58 11.03 45.12 -29.40
C ILE A 58 10.29 46.27 -30.09
N HIS A 59 11.00 47.36 -30.43
CA HIS A 59 10.43 48.53 -31.14
C HIS A 59 9.20 49.16 -30.47
N GLY A 60 9.10 49.07 -29.14
CA GLY A 60 7.97 49.59 -28.38
C GLY A 60 6.73 48.68 -28.37
N GLN A 61 6.83 47.47 -28.90
CA GLN A 61 5.79 46.44 -28.87
C GLN A 61 6.24 45.23 -28.06
N ASP A 62 5.29 44.63 -27.35
CA ASP A 62 5.51 43.43 -26.56
C ASP A 62 5.05 42.18 -27.32
N PHE A 63 5.88 41.14 -27.27
CA PHE A 63 5.64 39.83 -27.89
C PHE A 63 5.92 38.74 -26.86
N GLY A 64 5.27 37.59 -26.94
CA GLY A 64 5.57 36.47 -26.05
C GLY A 64 4.80 35.21 -26.43
N VAL A 65 5.20 34.09 -25.86
CA VAL A 65 4.53 32.80 -26.08
C VAL A 65 3.26 32.74 -25.23
N TYR A 66 2.13 32.39 -25.86
CA TYR A 66 0.86 32.27 -25.17
C TYR A 66 0.92 31.14 -24.13
N GLN A 67 0.49 31.44 -22.90
CA GLN A 67 0.27 30.47 -21.83
C GLN A 67 -1.13 30.72 -21.24
N ASP A 68 -1.87 29.66 -20.91
CA ASP A 68 -3.22 29.78 -20.35
C ASP A 68 -3.20 30.58 -19.04
N GLY A 69 -4.06 31.61 -18.97
CA GLY A 69 -4.08 32.56 -17.85
C GLY A 69 -2.96 33.63 -17.89
N GLY A 70 -2.13 33.64 -18.93
CA GLY A 70 -1.03 34.57 -19.14
C GLY A 70 -1.40 35.89 -19.83
N THR A 71 -0.37 36.65 -20.20
CA THR A 71 -0.54 37.95 -20.89
C THR A 71 -1.00 37.73 -22.33
N CYS A 72 -2.00 38.50 -22.79
CA CYS A 72 -2.45 38.45 -24.18
C CYS A 72 -1.60 39.37 -25.07
N PHE A 73 -1.09 38.84 -26.19
CA PHE A 73 -0.35 39.59 -27.20
C PHE A 73 -1.21 39.83 -28.45
N SER A 74 -0.97 40.94 -29.15
CA SER A 74 -1.71 41.33 -30.35
C SER A 74 -1.36 40.51 -31.60
N THR A 75 -0.28 39.72 -31.53
CA THR A 75 0.25 38.90 -32.63
C THR A 75 0.55 37.49 -32.14
N HIS A 76 0.39 36.48 -33.01
CA HIS A 76 0.85 35.13 -32.71
C HIS A 76 2.39 35.04 -32.82
N PRO A 77 3.08 34.50 -31.80
CA PRO A 77 4.54 34.47 -31.73
C PRO A 77 5.17 33.62 -32.86
N ASP A 78 4.46 32.61 -33.35
CA ASP A 78 4.89 31.74 -34.47
C ASP A 78 4.79 32.41 -35.84
N GLN A 79 4.17 33.59 -35.93
CA GLN A 79 3.93 34.30 -37.19
C GLN A 79 4.88 35.49 -37.38
N VAL A 80 5.52 35.96 -36.31
CA VAL A 80 6.41 37.13 -36.32
C VAL A 80 7.85 36.66 -36.46
N ARG A 81 8.50 36.94 -37.58
CA ARG A 81 9.88 36.50 -37.85
C ARG A 81 10.89 37.55 -37.42
N LEU A 82 12.08 37.13 -37.01
CA LEU A 82 13.17 38.03 -36.63
C LEU A 82 13.60 38.97 -37.77
N GLY A 83 13.46 38.53 -39.01
CA GLY A 83 13.75 39.30 -40.21
C GLY A 83 12.81 40.49 -40.42
N ASP A 84 11.58 40.41 -39.90
CA ASP A 84 10.54 41.43 -40.09
C ASP A 84 10.89 42.73 -39.34
N PHE A 85 11.66 42.63 -38.25
CA PHE A 85 12.11 43.79 -37.47
C PHE A 85 13.25 44.57 -38.12
N GLN A 86 13.95 44.01 -39.13
CA GLN A 86 15.05 44.70 -39.82
C GLN A 86 16.11 45.33 -38.87
N PHE A 87 16.54 44.59 -37.84
CA PHE A 87 17.47 45.08 -36.83
C PHE A 87 18.74 45.71 -37.40
N ARG A 88 19.14 46.84 -36.82
CA ARG A 88 20.46 47.46 -37.04
C ARG A 88 21.53 46.69 -36.28
N ILE A 89 22.76 46.72 -36.78
CA ILE A 89 23.89 46.16 -36.05
C ILE A 89 24.11 46.96 -34.76
N ASN A 90 24.32 46.24 -33.65
CA ASN A 90 24.35 46.72 -32.26
C ASN A 90 23.00 47.22 -31.72
N GLU A 91 21.91 46.96 -32.43
CA GLU A 91 20.58 47.21 -31.88
C GLU A 91 20.28 46.24 -30.73
N ARG A 92 19.58 46.76 -29.71
CA ARG A 92 19.27 46.04 -28.49
C ARG A 92 17.78 45.99 -28.24
N PHE A 93 17.33 44.85 -27.72
CA PHE A 93 15.99 44.66 -27.21
C PHE A 93 16.03 43.81 -25.94
N ARG A 94 14.90 43.76 -25.22
CA ARG A 94 14.81 43.06 -23.94
C ARG A 94 14.01 41.78 -24.05
N TYR A 95 14.42 40.78 -23.30
CA TYR A 95 13.66 39.56 -23.04
C TYR A 95 13.52 39.37 -21.54
N GLU A 96 12.29 39.25 -21.07
CA GLU A 96 11.92 39.06 -19.68
C GLU A 96 11.32 37.67 -19.49
N TYR A 97 11.71 37.01 -18.41
CA TYR A 97 11.32 35.65 -18.09
C TYR A 97 11.04 35.52 -16.59
N ASN A 98 9.97 34.80 -16.23
CA ASN A 98 9.47 34.68 -14.85
C ASN A 98 9.23 36.04 -14.20
N PHE A 99 8.01 36.59 -14.38
CA PHE A 99 7.65 37.91 -13.83
C PHE A 99 7.65 37.97 -12.29
N GLY A 100 7.67 36.83 -11.60
CA GLY A 100 7.86 36.77 -10.15
C GLY A 100 9.30 37.11 -9.78
N ASP A 101 10.26 36.39 -10.35
CA ASP A 101 11.69 36.56 -10.07
C ASP A 101 12.35 37.71 -10.86
N GLY A 102 11.71 38.15 -11.95
CA GLY A 102 12.12 39.30 -12.76
C GLY A 102 13.40 39.09 -13.56
N TRP A 103 13.60 37.92 -14.18
CA TRP A 103 14.80 37.67 -14.99
C TRP A 103 14.78 38.48 -16.29
N GLN A 104 15.65 39.49 -16.38
CA GLN A 104 15.78 40.32 -17.56
C GLN A 104 17.07 40.04 -18.33
N HIS A 105 16.93 39.82 -19.63
CA HIS A 105 18.03 39.64 -20.58
C HIS A 105 18.08 40.84 -21.50
N GLU A 106 19.30 41.32 -21.73
CA GLU A 106 19.56 42.20 -22.86
C GLU A 106 19.99 41.34 -24.05
N VAL A 107 19.40 41.60 -25.22
CA VAL A 107 19.73 40.92 -26.48
C VAL A 107 20.27 41.94 -27.47
N CYS A 108 21.52 41.77 -27.91
CA CYS A 108 22.21 42.65 -28.84
C CYS A 108 22.47 41.93 -30.18
N VAL A 109 22.11 42.57 -31.30
CA VAL A 109 22.39 42.04 -32.64
C VAL A 109 23.79 42.45 -33.09
N ASP A 110 24.79 41.65 -32.75
CA ASP A 110 26.22 41.96 -32.98
C ASP A 110 26.65 41.88 -34.45
N ALA A 111 26.02 41.03 -35.26
CA ALA A 111 26.34 40.87 -36.68
C ALA A 111 25.20 40.24 -37.47
N ARG A 112 25.18 40.49 -38.78
CA ARG A 112 24.38 39.79 -39.78
C ARG A 112 25.32 39.06 -40.73
N LEU A 113 25.20 37.75 -40.80
CA LEU A 113 26.10 36.84 -41.52
C LEU A 113 25.35 36.07 -42.61
N ALA A 114 26.05 35.63 -43.65
CA ALA A 114 25.52 34.64 -44.57
C ALA A 114 25.29 33.31 -43.83
N LEU A 115 24.30 32.53 -44.28
CA LEU A 115 24.09 31.18 -43.77
C LEU A 115 25.24 30.26 -44.21
N ASP A 116 25.54 29.28 -43.37
CA ASP A 116 26.57 28.26 -43.56
C ASP A 116 25.87 26.91 -43.67
N ASP A 117 25.83 26.33 -44.88
CA ASP A 117 25.10 25.09 -45.17
C ASP A 117 25.63 23.88 -44.37
N GLY A 118 26.86 23.97 -43.84
CA GLY A 118 27.44 22.93 -42.98
C GLY A 118 27.05 23.04 -41.51
N ARG A 119 26.24 24.04 -41.12
CA ARG A 119 25.93 24.37 -39.73
C ARG A 119 24.44 24.32 -39.45
N THR A 120 24.07 23.66 -38.34
CA THR A 120 22.70 23.68 -37.82
C THR A 120 22.45 24.97 -37.02
N TYR A 121 21.29 25.59 -37.24
CA TYR A 121 20.82 26.78 -36.51
C TYR A 121 19.52 26.42 -35.77
N PRO A 122 19.25 27.01 -34.59
CA PRO A 122 20.10 27.89 -33.81
C PRO A 122 21.33 27.18 -33.25
N CYS A 123 22.44 27.90 -33.02
CA CYS A 123 23.59 27.34 -32.33
C CYS A 123 24.31 28.35 -31.43
N CYS A 124 24.93 27.84 -30.36
CA CYS A 124 25.70 28.61 -29.41
C CYS A 124 27.19 28.59 -29.74
N ILE A 125 27.74 29.76 -30.09
CA ILE A 125 29.14 29.90 -30.50
C ILE A 125 30.05 30.43 -29.37
N GLY A 126 29.48 30.86 -28.26
CA GLY A 126 30.24 31.30 -27.10
C GLY A 126 29.36 31.61 -25.90
N GLY A 127 29.97 31.73 -24.73
CA GLY A 127 29.29 32.05 -23.49
C GLY A 127 30.26 31.98 -22.32
N LYS A 128 29.79 32.40 -21.16
CA LYS A 128 30.52 32.27 -19.90
C LYS A 128 29.54 32.07 -18.76
N ARG A 129 29.96 31.27 -17.77
CA ARG A 129 29.26 30.94 -16.53
C ARG A 129 28.00 30.09 -16.70
N ARG A 130 27.69 29.32 -15.67
CA ARG A 130 26.40 28.64 -15.51
C ARG A 130 25.29 29.67 -15.34
N THR A 131 24.08 29.27 -15.70
CA THR A 131 22.89 30.10 -15.52
C THR A 131 22.40 30.00 -14.07
N PRO A 132 21.80 31.07 -13.51
CA PRO A 132 21.10 30.96 -12.23
C PRO A 132 19.99 29.90 -12.27
N PRO A 133 19.76 29.17 -11.17
CA PRO A 133 18.57 28.35 -11.03
C PRO A 133 17.30 29.18 -11.21
N GLU A 134 16.30 28.60 -11.86
CA GLU A 134 15.11 29.29 -12.38
C GLU A 134 14.28 30.02 -11.31
N ASP A 135 14.17 29.42 -10.11
CA ASP A 135 13.40 29.91 -8.97
C ASP A 135 14.27 30.33 -7.76
N CYS A 136 15.47 30.87 -8.01
CA CYS A 136 16.34 31.29 -6.92
C CYS A 136 15.99 32.65 -6.28
N GLY A 137 14.89 33.29 -6.70
CA GLY A 137 14.42 34.58 -6.18
C GLY A 137 14.96 35.78 -6.95
N GLY A 138 15.31 35.60 -8.22
CA GLY A 138 15.79 36.65 -9.11
C GLY A 138 17.26 37.07 -8.94
N PRO A 139 17.71 38.09 -9.70
CA PRO A 139 19.13 38.48 -9.77
C PRO A 139 19.77 38.87 -8.43
N LEU A 140 19.03 39.61 -7.59
CA LEU A 140 19.54 40.07 -6.30
C LEU A 140 19.71 38.92 -5.30
N ALA A 141 18.72 38.02 -5.21
CA ALA A 141 18.80 36.86 -4.33
C ALA A 141 19.91 35.90 -4.79
N PHE A 142 20.05 35.70 -6.09
CA PHE A 142 21.15 34.91 -6.66
C PHE A 142 22.53 35.47 -6.26
N MET A 143 22.75 36.78 -6.40
CA MET A 143 24.02 37.39 -6.02
C MET A 143 24.26 37.29 -4.50
N ALA A 144 23.25 37.54 -3.68
CA ALA A 144 23.36 37.41 -2.23
C ALA A 144 23.73 35.98 -1.81
N ARG A 145 23.07 34.96 -2.39
CA ARG A 145 23.38 33.55 -2.13
C ARG A 145 24.81 33.22 -2.55
N ARG A 146 25.22 33.62 -3.76
CA ARG A 146 26.59 33.40 -4.23
C ARG A 146 27.62 34.03 -3.30
N ASP A 147 27.40 35.27 -2.89
CA ASP A 147 28.35 36.01 -2.05
C ASP A 147 28.44 35.41 -0.63
N ALA A 148 27.41 34.67 -0.19
CA ALA A 148 27.41 33.90 1.06
C ALA A 148 28.07 32.52 0.96
N VAL A 149 28.34 32.00 -0.25
CA VAL A 149 28.92 30.65 -0.45
C VAL A 149 30.22 30.45 0.31
N PRO A 150 31.20 31.39 0.33
CA PRO A 150 32.43 31.21 1.10
C PRO A 150 32.15 30.95 2.59
N SER A 151 31.24 31.72 3.19
CA SER A 151 30.87 31.53 4.60
C SER A 151 30.13 30.21 4.84
N ARG A 152 29.25 29.80 3.92
CA ARG A 152 28.57 28.48 4.00
C ARG A 152 29.54 27.32 3.88
N VAL A 153 30.59 27.45 3.06
CA VAL A 153 31.63 26.43 2.93
C VAL A 153 32.43 26.33 4.22
N GLU A 154 32.80 27.45 4.83
CA GLU A 154 33.50 27.47 6.13
C GLU A 154 32.64 26.85 7.24
N GLU A 155 31.35 27.19 7.31
CA GLU A 155 30.39 26.61 8.27
C GLU A 155 30.26 25.10 8.08
N LEU A 156 30.06 24.64 6.83
CA LEU A 156 29.95 23.20 6.54
C LEU A 156 31.23 22.43 6.87
N LEU A 157 32.41 23.00 6.62
CA LEU A 157 33.67 22.37 6.99
C LEU A 157 33.82 22.26 8.50
N GLY A 158 33.41 23.29 9.26
CA GLY A 158 33.37 23.24 10.73
C GLY A 158 32.42 22.16 11.24
N ASP A 159 31.21 22.11 10.71
CA ASP A 159 30.22 21.06 11.02
C ASP A 159 30.77 19.65 10.73
N ILE A 160 31.43 19.45 9.59
CA ILE A 160 32.05 18.16 9.23
C ILE A 160 33.20 17.82 10.19
N GLU A 161 34.01 18.80 10.59
CA GLU A 161 35.08 18.59 11.58
C GLU A 161 34.50 18.17 12.94
N ASP A 162 33.47 18.86 13.43
CA ASP A 162 32.77 18.53 14.68
C ASP A 162 32.14 17.13 14.63
N ASP A 163 31.46 16.79 13.52
CA ASP A 163 30.83 15.49 13.30
C ASP A 163 31.87 14.35 13.22
N LEU A 164 33.04 14.61 12.62
CA LEU A 164 34.18 13.68 12.59
C LEU A 164 34.81 13.47 13.97
N GLU A 165 34.96 14.53 14.77
CA GLU A 165 35.43 14.44 16.16
C GLU A 165 34.47 13.65 17.05
N ALA A 166 33.15 13.81 16.83
CA ALA A 166 32.11 13.04 17.49
C ALA A 166 31.99 11.58 17.00
N ASN A 167 32.67 11.23 15.90
CA ASN A 167 32.57 9.93 15.21
C ASN A 167 31.12 9.60 14.80
N ASP A 168 30.35 10.61 14.40
CA ASP A 168 28.96 10.49 13.94
C ASP A 168 28.91 10.27 12.42
N ILE A 169 28.96 8.99 12.03
CA ILE A 169 28.98 8.57 10.63
C ILE A 169 27.67 8.92 9.90
N GLU A 170 26.55 9.01 10.63
CA GLU A 170 25.24 9.30 10.04
C GLU A 170 25.13 10.80 9.73
N ALA A 171 25.52 11.67 10.66
CA ALA A 171 25.58 13.11 10.44
C ALA A 171 26.50 13.47 9.25
N ILE A 172 27.68 12.86 9.16
CA ILE A 172 28.61 13.07 8.03
C ILE A 172 27.98 12.65 6.70
N ARG A 173 27.20 11.56 6.68
CA ARG A 173 26.51 11.12 5.45
C ARG A 173 25.45 12.13 5.04
N ASP A 174 24.71 12.68 5.99
CA ASP A 174 23.67 13.68 5.72
C ASP A 174 24.24 14.99 5.17
N ARG A 175 25.47 15.37 5.57
CA ARG A 175 26.21 16.51 4.97
C ARG A 175 26.47 16.35 3.47
N GLY A 176 26.35 15.14 2.92
CA GLY A 176 26.46 14.90 1.48
C GLY A 176 25.52 15.77 0.64
N VAL A 177 24.31 16.04 1.14
CA VAL A 177 23.32 16.89 0.46
C VAL A 177 23.79 18.34 0.41
N ASP A 178 24.36 18.86 1.50
CA ASP A 178 24.89 20.22 1.58
C ASP A 178 26.10 20.41 0.66
N ILE A 179 26.97 19.39 0.57
CA ILE A 179 28.11 19.37 -0.35
C ILE A 179 27.62 19.44 -1.81
N GLU A 180 26.58 18.67 -2.16
CA GLU A 180 26.01 18.72 -3.50
C GLU A 180 25.38 20.07 -3.84
N GLU A 181 24.66 20.69 -2.90
CA GLU A 181 24.11 22.03 -3.08
C GLU A 181 25.23 23.05 -3.34
N LEU A 182 26.31 23.03 -2.54
CA LEU A 182 27.44 23.93 -2.69
C LEU A 182 28.26 23.68 -3.96
N ARG A 183 28.34 22.43 -4.45
CA ARG A 183 29.05 22.09 -5.70
C ARG A 183 28.53 22.89 -6.89
N ASP A 184 27.23 23.12 -6.97
CA ASP A 184 26.61 23.90 -8.05
C ASP A 184 27.02 25.38 -7.99
N TRP A 185 27.22 25.91 -6.78
CA TRP A 185 27.73 27.27 -6.57
C TRP A 185 29.24 27.42 -6.83
N LEU A 186 30.02 26.38 -6.50
CA LEU A 186 31.48 26.37 -6.71
C LEU A 186 31.86 26.21 -8.18
N THR A 187 30.96 25.67 -9.00
CA THR A 187 31.17 25.46 -10.45
C THR A 187 30.51 26.52 -11.33
N LEU A 188 30.14 27.69 -10.75
CA LEU A 188 29.46 28.77 -11.48
C LEU A 188 30.24 29.32 -12.67
N ASP A 189 31.57 29.21 -12.69
CA ASP A 189 32.39 29.67 -13.82
C ASP A 189 32.41 28.69 -15.01
N ASP A 190 31.88 27.47 -14.84
CA ASP A 190 31.79 26.50 -15.92
C ASP A 190 30.78 26.91 -16.98
N PHE A 191 31.06 26.60 -18.25
CA PHE A 191 30.15 26.83 -19.36
C PHE A 191 30.14 25.66 -20.34
N ASP A 192 29.07 24.86 -20.31
CA ASP A 192 28.91 23.71 -21.20
C ASP A 192 28.30 24.11 -22.57
N ARG A 193 29.16 24.65 -23.43
CA ARG A 193 28.78 24.96 -24.82
C ARG A 193 28.37 23.72 -25.62
N ARG A 194 28.92 22.53 -25.31
CA ARG A 194 28.66 21.31 -26.07
C ARG A 194 27.27 20.77 -25.76
N GLY A 195 26.89 20.71 -24.48
CA GLY A 195 25.55 20.34 -24.04
C GLY A 195 24.47 21.26 -24.60
N ILE A 196 24.68 22.58 -24.55
CA ILE A 196 23.75 23.56 -25.13
C ILE A 196 23.55 23.30 -26.64
N ASN A 197 24.63 23.15 -27.41
CA ASN A 197 24.51 22.90 -28.85
C ASN A 197 23.85 21.55 -29.18
N ARG A 198 24.04 20.53 -28.34
CA ARG A 198 23.35 19.25 -28.50
C ARG A 198 21.84 19.43 -28.38
N ARG A 199 21.38 20.15 -27.36
CA ARG A 199 19.96 20.47 -27.14
C ARG A 199 19.38 21.37 -28.23
N LEU A 200 20.11 22.42 -28.64
CA LEU A 200 19.68 23.29 -29.75
C LEU A 200 19.57 22.53 -31.07
N LYS A 201 20.48 21.57 -31.33
CA LYS A 201 20.40 20.71 -32.51
C LYS A 201 19.19 19.77 -32.46
N GLN A 202 18.88 19.20 -31.30
CA GLN A 202 17.66 18.40 -31.12
C GLN A 202 16.41 19.24 -31.41
N TYR A 203 16.34 20.46 -30.88
CA TYR A 203 15.25 21.39 -31.16
C TYR A 203 15.09 21.69 -32.66
N ALA A 204 16.19 22.02 -33.35
CA ALA A 204 16.16 22.30 -34.79
C ALA A 204 15.69 21.11 -35.66
N ILE A 205 16.08 19.88 -35.30
CA ILE A 205 15.67 18.66 -36.01
C ILE A 205 14.16 18.40 -35.85
N HIS A 206 13.60 18.74 -34.69
CA HIS A 206 12.17 18.58 -34.44
C HIS A 206 11.29 19.60 -35.21
N ASP A 207 11.83 20.78 -35.53
CA ASP A 207 11.10 21.85 -36.24
C ASP A 207 11.12 21.68 -37.78
N GLU A 208 12.20 21.17 -38.37
CA GLU A 208 12.27 20.82 -39.81
C GLU A 208 11.29 19.67 -40.20
N ALA A 209 10.81 18.90 -39.22
CA ALA A 209 9.77 17.88 -39.41
C ALA A 209 8.35 18.47 -39.51
N GLY A 210 8.18 19.79 -39.37
CA GLY A 210 6.88 20.48 -39.32
C GLY A 210 6.27 20.90 -40.69
N CYS A 211 7.01 20.84 -41.80
CA CYS A 211 6.53 21.23 -43.12
C CYS A 211 6.64 20.11 -44.15
N GLY A 212 5.82 19.08 -43.99
CA GLY A 212 5.64 18.01 -44.98
C GLY A 212 4.51 17.08 -44.56
N ASN A 213 3.63 16.73 -45.49
CA ASN A 213 2.48 15.83 -45.31
C ASN A 213 2.71 14.75 -44.24
N ARG A 214 1.89 14.78 -43.17
CA ARG A 214 1.81 13.75 -42.15
C ARG A 214 1.53 12.37 -42.77
N GLN A 215 2.56 11.57 -42.93
CA GLN A 215 2.50 10.20 -42.45
C GLN A 215 3.15 10.22 -41.08
N GLU A 216 2.33 10.17 -40.03
CA GLU A 216 2.79 9.98 -38.66
C GLU A 216 3.73 8.76 -38.63
N LEU A 217 5.00 8.99 -38.35
CA LEU A 217 5.94 7.92 -38.03
C LEU A 217 5.55 7.38 -36.66
N ALA A 218 4.54 6.51 -36.64
CA ALA A 218 4.12 5.81 -35.46
C ALA A 218 5.27 4.90 -35.02
N MET A 219 5.76 5.05 -33.78
CA MET A 219 6.72 4.12 -33.22
C MET A 219 6.03 2.75 -33.12
N LYS A 220 6.60 1.75 -33.79
CA LYS A 220 6.09 0.38 -33.78
C LYS A 220 6.96 -0.49 -32.89
N VAL A 221 6.39 -0.96 -31.79
CA VAL A 221 7.05 -1.86 -30.85
C VAL A 221 6.49 -3.26 -31.08
N ARG A 222 7.38 -4.23 -31.30
CA ARG A 222 7.04 -5.66 -31.32
C ARG A 222 7.59 -6.30 -30.07
N ILE A 223 6.75 -7.05 -29.37
CA ILE A 223 7.12 -7.75 -28.14
C ILE A 223 7.07 -9.25 -28.42
N GLN A 224 8.20 -9.91 -28.22
CA GLN A 224 8.38 -11.33 -28.49
C GLN A 224 8.86 -12.03 -27.23
N VAL A 225 8.35 -13.24 -26.99
CA VAL A 225 8.85 -14.16 -25.98
C VAL A 225 9.75 -15.16 -26.70
N VAL A 226 10.98 -15.29 -26.23
CA VAL A 226 11.97 -16.26 -26.72
C VAL A 226 12.10 -17.36 -25.68
N ILE A 227 11.87 -18.61 -26.08
CA ILE A 227 11.96 -19.79 -25.22
C ILE A 227 13.16 -20.60 -25.72
N GLU A 228 14.21 -20.63 -24.89
CA GLU A 228 15.44 -21.36 -25.14
C GLU A 228 15.29 -22.83 -24.73
N ALA A 229 15.77 -23.74 -25.57
CA ALA A 229 15.82 -25.16 -25.25
C ALA A 229 17.25 -25.53 -24.80
N GLU A 230 17.38 -26.32 -23.73
CA GLU A 230 18.69 -26.71 -23.16
C GLU A 230 19.56 -27.56 -24.12
N ASN A 231 18.99 -28.09 -25.20
CA ASN A 231 19.61 -29.15 -26.02
C ASN A 231 20.09 -28.67 -27.42
N GLY A 232 20.21 -27.36 -27.65
CA GLY A 232 20.60 -26.82 -28.96
C GLY A 232 19.52 -26.94 -30.05
N GLU A 233 18.28 -27.24 -29.66
CA GLU A 233 17.08 -27.06 -30.48
C GLU A 233 16.89 -25.57 -30.81
N PRO A 234 16.26 -25.23 -31.95
CA PRO A 234 16.06 -23.85 -32.33
C PRO A 234 15.21 -23.10 -31.29
N GLU A 235 15.64 -21.89 -30.93
CA GLU A 235 14.88 -20.99 -30.06
C GLU A 235 13.47 -20.79 -30.61
N LYS A 236 12.47 -20.97 -29.75
CA LYS A 236 11.08 -20.70 -30.12
C LYS A 236 10.78 -19.24 -29.85
N VAL A 237 10.54 -18.47 -30.92
CA VAL A 237 10.16 -17.05 -30.84
C VAL A 237 8.66 -16.91 -31.10
N GLU A 238 7.92 -16.40 -30.13
CA GLU A 238 6.48 -16.13 -30.24
C GLU A 238 6.22 -14.64 -30.07
N GLU A 239 5.59 -14.01 -31.07
CA GLU A 239 5.20 -12.60 -31.00
C GLU A 239 3.89 -12.45 -30.23
N ILE A 240 3.96 -11.85 -29.03
CA ILE A 240 2.80 -11.75 -28.13
C ILE A 240 2.00 -10.46 -28.31
N ALA A 241 2.62 -9.39 -28.84
CA ALA A 241 1.92 -8.15 -29.13
C ALA A 241 2.66 -7.24 -30.11
N ARG A 242 1.88 -6.35 -30.74
CA ARG A 242 2.36 -5.17 -31.47
C ARG A 242 1.72 -3.94 -30.86
N LEU A 243 2.54 -2.94 -30.53
CA LEU A 243 2.10 -1.64 -30.06
C LEU A 243 2.47 -0.61 -31.12
N GLU A 244 1.52 0.23 -31.49
CA GLU A 244 1.77 1.40 -32.31
C GLU A 244 1.55 2.63 -31.42
N ARG A 245 2.51 3.55 -31.43
CA ARG A 245 2.46 4.81 -30.67
C ARG A 245 2.50 5.98 -31.63
N GLY A 246 1.54 6.89 -31.50
CA GLY A 246 1.46 8.09 -32.31
C GLY A 246 2.30 9.23 -31.72
N ALA A 247 1.76 10.44 -31.79
CA ALA A 247 2.34 11.60 -31.10
C ALA A 247 2.28 11.38 -29.58
N LEU A 248 3.41 11.57 -28.89
CA LEU A 248 3.50 11.36 -27.45
C LEU A 248 2.52 12.26 -26.68
N ARG A 249 1.64 11.64 -25.89
CA ARG A 249 0.74 12.28 -24.94
C ARG A 249 0.94 11.70 -23.54
N PRO A 250 0.59 12.41 -22.46
CA PRO A 250 0.69 11.89 -21.10
C PRO A 250 0.02 10.52 -20.91
N GLU A 251 -1.15 10.31 -21.51
CA GLU A 251 -1.90 9.04 -21.45
C GLU A 251 -1.34 7.91 -22.33
N GLU A 252 -0.46 8.22 -23.29
CA GLU A 252 0.19 7.26 -24.18
C GLU A 252 1.64 6.92 -23.76
N LEU A 253 2.15 7.58 -22.71
CA LEU A 253 3.47 7.32 -22.15
C LEU A 253 3.48 5.99 -21.38
N GLY A 254 4.25 5.02 -21.87
CA GLY A 254 4.35 3.68 -21.27
C GLY A 254 3.28 2.72 -21.76
N LEU A 255 2.95 1.73 -20.92
CA LEU A 255 1.86 0.77 -21.17
C LEU A 255 0.59 1.23 -20.50
N THR A 256 -0.51 1.25 -21.25
CA THR A 256 -1.84 1.36 -20.63
C THR A 256 -2.17 0.07 -19.87
N LEU A 257 -3.09 0.15 -18.90
CA LEU A 257 -3.55 -1.04 -18.16
C LEU A 257 -4.15 -2.12 -19.09
N ALA A 258 -4.85 -1.70 -20.15
CA ALA A 258 -5.39 -2.61 -21.15
C ALA A 258 -4.28 -3.36 -21.91
N GLU A 259 -3.24 -2.65 -22.35
CA GLU A 259 -2.10 -3.26 -23.02
C GLU A 259 -1.31 -4.17 -22.08
N ALA A 260 -1.07 -3.76 -20.84
CA ALA A 260 -0.40 -4.58 -19.83
C ALA A 260 -1.15 -5.90 -19.60
N LYS A 261 -2.49 -5.86 -19.54
CA LYS A 261 -3.33 -7.06 -19.43
C LYS A 261 -3.19 -7.99 -20.63
N VAL A 262 -3.21 -7.47 -21.85
CA VAL A 262 -3.01 -8.27 -23.07
C VAL A 262 -1.62 -8.89 -23.10
N LEU A 263 -0.58 -8.12 -22.75
CA LEU A 263 0.80 -8.59 -22.70
C LEU A 263 1.01 -9.70 -21.68
N LEU A 264 0.52 -9.50 -20.45
CA LEU A 264 0.61 -10.50 -19.40
C LEU A 264 -0.15 -11.78 -19.78
N HIS A 265 -1.31 -11.65 -20.44
CA HIS A 265 -2.05 -12.80 -20.94
C HIS A 265 -1.28 -13.57 -22.03
N GLY A 266 -0.74 -12.86 -23.04
CA GLY A 266 0.04 -13.47 -24.12
C GLY A 266 1.31 -14.14 -23.60
N MET A 267 2.02 -13.51 -22.67
CA MET A 267 3.20 -14.09 -22.03
C MET A 267 2.84 -15.35 -21.24
N GLN A 268 1.77 -15.32 -20.44
CA GLN A 268 1.30 -16.50 -19.72
C GLN A 268 0.92 -17.63 -20.67
N GLN A 269 0.27 -17.32 -21.79
CA GLN A 269 -0.11 -18.30 -22.80
C GLN A 269 1.11 -18.99 -23.43
N ALA A 270 2.13 -18.23 -23.83
CA ALA A 270 3.35 -18.77 -24.39
C ALA A 270 4.06 -19.72 -23.39
N VAL A 271 4.25 -19.26 -22.14
CA VAL A 271 4.94 -20.05 -21.10
C VAL A 271 4.17 -21.33 -20.74
N VAL A 272 2.86 -21.23 -20.49
CA VAL A 272 2.03 -22.39 -20.14
C VAL A 272 2.00 -23.41 -21.28
N THR A 273 1.99 -22.95 -22.53
CA THR A 273 1.96 -23.84 -23.69
C THR A 273 3.22 -24.71 -23.74
N GLU A 274 4.40 -24.11 -23.61
CA GLU A 274 5.66 -24.86 -23.62
C GLU A 274 5.82 -25.77 -22.40
N GLN A 275 5.49 -25.29 -21.19
CA GLN A 275 5.53 -26.12 -19.99
C GLN A 275 4.67 -27.38 -20.11
N ILE A 276 3.49 -27.26 -20.72
CA ILE A 276 2.61 -28.41 -20.95
C ILE A 276 3.19 -29.36 -21.99
N VAL A 277 3.74 -28.84 -23.09
CA VAL A 277 4.39 -29.66 -24.11
C VAL A 277 5.52 -30.47 -23.48
N GLU A 278 6.45 -29.80 -22.79
CA GLU A 278 7.60 -30.44 -22.14
C GLU A 278 7.17 -31.46 -21.08
N TYR A 279 6.15 -31.14 -20.28
CA TYR A 279 5.59 -32.08 -19.30
C TYR A 279 5.00 -33.32 -19.98
N LEU A 280 4.24 -33.15 -21.07
CA LEU A 280 3.58 -34.27 -21.77
C LEU A 280 4.56 -35.15 -22.56
N GLU A 281 5.70 -34.62 -23.02
CA GLU A 281 6.76 -35.41 -23.65
C GLU A 281 7.21 -36.57 -22.75
N LYS A 282 7.31 -36.33 -21.43
CA LYS A 282 7.75 -37.30 -20.42
C LYS A 282 6.84 -38.54 -20.33
N PHE A 283 5.61 -38.47 -20.87
CA PHE A 283 4.63 -39.56 -20.83
C PHE A 283 4.42 -40.25 -22.17
N LYS A 284 5.10 -39.84 -23.26
CA LYS A 284 4.97 -40.49 -24.57
C LYS A 284 5.55 -41.89 -24.60
N THR A 285 6.55 -42.17 -23.77
CA THR A 285 7.22 -43.47 -23.65
C THR A 285 7.00 -44.05 -22.26
N CYS A 286 7.09 -45.37 -22.15
CA CYS A 286 7.11 -46.05 -20.87
C CYS A 286 8.44 -45.77 -20.16
N PRO A 287 8.44 -45.35 -18.89
CA PRO A 287 9.69 -45.11 -18.16
C PRO A 287 10.47 -46.40 -17.90
N ASP A 288 9.83 -47.58 -17.90
CA ASP A 288 10.50 -48.85 -17.58
C ASP A 288 11.10 -49.55 -18.80
N CYS A 289 10.35 -49.61 -19.92
CA CYS A 289 10.79 -50.34 -21.12
C CYS A 289 11.04 -49.45 -22.35
N GLY A 290 10.80 -48.14 -22.25
CA GLY A 290 10.97 -47.18 -23.35
C GLY A 290 9.92 -47.27 -24.46
N ALA A 291 9.01 -48.25 -24.44
CA ALA A 291 8.01 -48.43 -25.49
C ALA A 291 7.05 -47.23 -25.57
N HIS A 292 6.68 -46.83 -26.79
CA HIS A 292 5.70 -45.76 -26.99
C HIS A 292 4.32 -46.13 -26.45
N ARG A 293 3.73 -45.20 -25.69
CA ARG A 293 2.37 -45.35 -25.16
C ARG A 293 1.34 -45.00 -26.22
N THR A 294 0.30 -45.81 -26.33
CA THR A 294 -0.79 -45.58 -27.29
C THR A 294 -1.86 -44.67 -26.71
N ARG A 295 -2.45 -43.82 -27.55
CA ARG A 295 -3.47 -42.87 -27.15
C ARG A 295 -4.86 -43.49 -27.21
N LYS A 296 -5.57 -43.51 -26.08
CA LYS A 296 -7.00 -43.89 -25.98
C LYS A 296 -7.93 -42.74 -26.38
N GLY A 297 -7.56 -41.51 -26.05
CA GLY A 297 -8.43 -40.36 -26.28
C GLY A 297 -7.85 -39.03 -25.79
N ARG A 298 -8.75 -38.10 -25.48
CA ARG A 298 -8.49 -36.74 -25.02
C ARG A 298 -9.38 -36.44 -23.83
N HIS A 299 -8.86 -35.70 -22.85
CA HIS A 299 -9.62 -35.16 -21.73
C HIS A 299 -9.48 -33.64 -21.74
N PRO A 300 -10.50 -32.89 -22.19
CA PRO A 300 -10.48 -31.44 -22.14
C PRO A 300 -10.60 -30.96 -20.70
N LEU A 301 -9.81 -29.97 -20.31
CA LEU A 301 -9.91 -29.33 -19.00
C LEU A 301 -9.72 -27.82 -19.13
N VAL A 302 -10.33 -27.07 -18.21
CA VAL A 302 -10.11 -25.63 -18.08
C VAL A 302 -9.20 -25.38 -16.89
N TYR A 303 -8.16 -24.56 -17.09
CA TYR A 303 -7.24 -24.16 -16.03
C TYR A 303 -7.16 -22.63 -15.93
N ARG A 304 -7.32 -22.08 -14.73
CA ARG A 304 -7.35 -20.63 -14.49
C ARG A 304 -6.10 -20.17 -13.74
N THR A 305 -5.54 -19.05 -14.17
CA THR A 305 -4.36 -18.39 -13.57
C THR A 305 -4.67 -16.92 -13.31
N LEU A 306 -3.75 -16.19 -12.67
CA LEU A 306 -3.86 -14.73 -12.54
C LEU A 306 -3.88 -14.00 -13.89
N PHE A 307 -3.31 -14.62 -14.92
CA PHE A 307 -3.09 -13.98 -16.21
C PHE A 307 -3.90 -14.64 -17.34
N GLY A 308 -4.96 -15.37 -17.00
CA GLY A 308 -5.90 -15.90 -18.00
C GLY A 308 -6.45 -17.28 -17.72
N LYS A 309 -7.39 -17.69 -18.58
CA LYS A 309 -8.06 -18.98 -18.57
C LYS A 309 -7.70 -19.79 -19.82
N PHE A 310 -7.23 -21.01 -19.59
CA PHE A 310 -6.68 -21.87 -20.62
C PHE A 310 -7.56 -23.09 -20.83
N ASN A 311 -7.96 -23.33 -22.08
CA ASN A 311 -8.64 -24.56 -22.49
C ASN A 311 -7.57 -25.57 -22.91
N LEU A 312 -7.22 -26.47 -21.99
CA LEU A 312 -6.15 -27.44 -22.15
C LEU A 312 -6.73 -28.80 -22.55
N VAL A 313 -5.87 -29.64 -23.13
CA VAL A 313 -6.24 -31.01 -23.50
C VAL A 313 -5.20 -31.99 -22.96
N SER A 314 -5.58 -32.78 -21.96
CA SER A 314 -4.75 -33.90 -21.53
C SER A 314 -4.93 -35.07 -22.51
N PRO A 315 -3.87 -35.63 -23.09
CA PRO A 315 -3.97 -36.91 -23.77
C PRO A 315 -4.33 -38.00 -22.75
N ARG A 316 -5.21 -38.92 -23.16
CA ARG A 316 -5.50 -40.13 -22.39
C ARG A 316 -4.67 -41.27 -22.97
N LEU A 317 -3.69 -41.75 -22.21
CA LEU A 317 -2.71 -42.73 -22.65
C LEU A 317 -2.99 -44.08 -22.00
N TYR A 318 -2.81 -45.17 -22.74
CA TYR A 318 -2.82 -46.51 -22.15
C TYR A 318 -1.54 -46.75 -21.35
N ASP A 319 -1.67 -47.48 -20.24
CA ASP A 319 -0.52 -47.95 -19.50
C ASP A 319 0.26 -48.96 -20.35
N CYS A 320 1.57 -49.02 -20.15
CA CYS A 320 2.39 -49.98 -20.87
C CYS A 320 2.10 -51.41 -20.37
N PRO A 321 2.03 -52.43 -21.24
CA PRO A 321 1.85 -53.82 -20.82
C PRO A 321 2.90 -54.33 -19.82
N CYS A 322 4.09 -53.72 -19.75
CA CYS A 322 5.12 -54.07 -18.77
C CYS A 322 4.84 -53.52 -17.36
N GLN A 323 3.99 -52.49 -17.24
CA GLN A 323 3.61 -51.86 -15.97
C GLN A 323 2.28 -52.40 -15.45
N ASN A 324 1.35 -52.67 -16.36
CA ASN A 324 0.02 -53.12 -16.00
C ASN A 324 -0.49 -54.12 -17.04
N HIS A 325 -0.84 -55.33 -16.59
CA HIS A 325 -1.40 -56.37 -17.45
C HIS A 325 -2.87 -56.11 -17.84
N GLY A 326 -3.53 -55.12 -17.21
CA GLY A 326 -4.87 -54.64 -17.60
C GLY A 326 -4.85 -53.46 -18.57
N ARG A 327 -5.93 -53.28 -19.37
CA ARG A 327 -6.13 -52.10 -20.25
C ARG A 327 -6.56 -50.85 -19.46
N HIS A 328 -5.69 -50.38 -18.58
CA HIS A 328 -5.87 -49.13 -17.85
C HIS A 328 -5.35 -47.93 -18.65
N SER A 329 -5.86 -46.73 -18.35
CA SER A 329 -5.47 -45.51 -19.07
C SER A 329 -5.57 -44.29 -18.16
N SER A 330 -4.53 -43.46 -18.15
CA SER A 330 -4.38 -42.25 -17.33
C SER A 330 -4.41 -40.96 -18.17
N SER A 331 -4.61 -39.82 -17.53
CA SER A 331 -4.60 -38.49 -18.17
C SER A 331 -3.64 -37.57 -17.39
N PRO A 332 -2.34 -37.56 -17.73
CA PRO A 332 -1.29 -37.01 -16.86
C PRO A 332 -1.47 -35.54 -16.49
N LEU A 333 -1.95 -34.71 -17.43
CA LEU A 333 -2.17 -33.29 -17.17
C LEU A 333 -3.44 -33.04 -16.35
N ALA A 334 -4.50 -33.85 -16.55
CA ALA A 334 -5.72 -33.76 -15.76
C ALA A 334 -5.52 -34.23 -14.30
N GLU A 335 -4.64 -35.21 -14.11
CA GLU A 335 -4.23 -35.67 -12.77
C GLU A 335 -3.38 -34.62 -12.04
N LEU A 336 -2.44 -33.97 -12.75
CA LEU A 336 -1.63 -32.88 -12.20
C LEU A 336 -2.47 -31.65 -11.83
N LEU A 337 -3.37 -31.22 -12.72
CA LEU A 337 -4.15 -29.98 -12.61
C LEU A 337 -5.57 -30.20 -12.08
N SER A 338 -5.72 -31.08 -11.09
CA SER A 338 -7.01 -31.49 -10.53
C SER A 338 -7.83 -30.36 -9.86
N SER A 339 -7.17 -29.30 -9.39
CA SER A 339 -7.84 -28.12 -8.81
C SER A 339 -8.48 -27.20 -9.85
N HIS A 340 -8.12 -27.33 -11.13
CA HIS A 340 -8.52 -26.45 -12.23
C HIS A 340 -8.20 -24.95 -12.03
N CYS A 341 -7.35 -24.63 -11.04
CA CYS A 341 -7.01 -23.27 -10.64
C CYS A 341 -5.58 -23.22 -10.11
N ALA A 342 -4.83 -22.19 -10.51
CA ALA A 342 -3.49 -21.93 -10.03
C ALA A 342 -3.51 -21.60 -8.52
N PRO A 343 -2.54 -22.13 -7.74
CA PRO A 343 -2.41 -21.81 -6.33
C PRO A 343 -2.34 -20.31 -6.04
N GLU A 344 -1.67 -19.52 -6.89
CA GLU A 344 -1.55 -18.06 -6.74
C GLU A 344 -2.90 -17.34 -6.90
N LEU A 345 -3.74 -17.79 -7.85
CA LEU A 345 -5.10 -17.28 -8.01
C LEU A 345 -5.97 -17.63 -6.79
N LEU A 346 -5.88 -18.87 -6.29
CA LEU A 346 -6.60 -19.27 -5.08
C LEU A 346 -6.16 -18.47 -3.84
N TYR A 347 -4.86 -18.16 -3.74
CA TYR A 347 -4.31 -17.33 -2.66
C TYR A 347 -4.89 -15.91 -2.70
N LEU A 348 -4.84 -15.23 -3.86
CA LEU A 348 -5.37 -13.88 -3.99
C LEU A 348 -6.90 -13.83 -3.83
N GLU A 349 -7.64 -14.76 -4.43
CA GLU A 349 -9.09 -14.85 -4.22
C GLU A 349 -9.43 -15.04 -2.74
N THR A 350 -8.70 -15.89 -2.03
CA THR A 350 -8.91 -16.12 -0.59
C THR A 350 -8.58 -14.86 0.20
N ARG A 351 -7.42 -14.25 -0.03
CA ARG A 351 -6.97 -13.04 0.67
C ARG A 351 -7.98 -11.91 0.54
N PHE A 352 -8.41 -11.60 -0.69
CA PHE A 352 -9.34 -10.50 -0.94
C PHE A 352 -10.74 -10.82 -0.38
N ALA A 353 -11.28 -12.01 -0.67
CA ALA A 353 -12.61 -12.39 -0.19
C ALA A 353 -12.72 -12.51 1.34
N SER A 354 -11.61 -12.81 2.01
CA SER A 354 -11.49 -12.75 3.47
C SER A 354 -11.58 -11.33 3.98
N LEU A 355 -11.02 -10.33 3.28
CA LEU A 355 -10.95 -8.94 3.69
C LEU A 355 -12.21 -8.12 3.36
N MET A 356 -12.85 -8.40 2.22
CA MET A 356 -13.96 -7.61 1.68
C MET A 356 -15.07 -8.46 1.05
N SER A 357 -16.15 -7.83 0.55
CA SER A 357 -17.27 -8.54 -0.08
C SER A 357 -16.81 -9.32 -1.33
N TYR A 358 -17.50 -10.43 -1.65
CA TYR A 358 -17.14 -11.24 -2.84
C TYR A 358 -17.31 -10.45 -4.14
N GLY A 359 -18.29 -9.54 -4.21
CA GLY A 359 -18.49 -8.67 -5.37
C GLY A 359 -17.32 -7.70 -5.55
N LEU A 360 -16.96 -6.97 -4.48
CA LEU A 360 -15.85 -6.01 -4.52
C LEU A 360 -14.50 -6.70 -4.79
N SER A 361 -14.31 -7.91 -4.26
CA SER A 361 -13.11 -8.72 -4.54
C SER A 361 -13.01 -9.06 -6.03
N VAL A 362 -14.15 -9.41 -6.67
CA VAL A 362 -14.20 -9.71 -8.10
C VAL A 362 -13.96 -8.45 -8.93
N GLU A 363 -14.56 -7.32 -8.55
CA GLU A 363 -14.37 -6.03 -9.22
C GLU A 363 -12.90 -5.61 -9.21
N LEU A 364 -12.24 -5.61 -8.04
CA LEU A 364 -10.82 -5.22 -7.94
C LEU A 364 -9.88 -6.15 -8.70
N LEU A 365 -10.08 -7.47 -8.59
CA LEU A 365 -9.25 -8.43 -9.32
C LEU A 365 -9.46 -8.30 -10.84
N THR A 366 -10.68 -8.04 -11.28
CA THR A 366 -11.01 -7.79 -12.69
C THR A 366 -10.42 -6.48 -13.20
N GLU A 367 -10.38 -5.46 -12.36
CA GLU A 367 -9.81 -4.15 -12.66
C GLU A 367 -8.30 -4.25 -12.90
N ILE A 368 -7.59 -5.09 -12.15
CA ILE A 368 -6.12 -5.17 -12.22
C ILE A 368 -5.63 -6.29 -13.14
N LEU A 369 -6.28 -7.45 -13.14
CA LEU A 369 -5.82 -8.66 -13.83
C LEU A 369 -6.62 -8.96 -15.11
N PRO A 370 -6.05 -9.69 -16.09
CA PRO A 370 -6.75 -10.08 -17.33
C PRO A 370 -7.67 -11.30 -17.11
N ILE A 371 -8.59 -11.21 -16.14
CA ILE A 371 -9.47 -12.33 -15.73
C ILE A 371 -10.95 -11.94 -15.61
N ALA A 372 -11.34 -10.82 -16.20
CA ALA A 372 -12.68 -10.22 -16.08
C ALA A 372 -13.84 -11.19 -16.29
N GLU A 373 -13.74 -12.04 -17.32
CA GLU A 373 -14.77 -13.02 -17.69
C GLU A 373 -14.66 -14.35 -16.94
N GLU A 374 -13.64 -14.50 -16.09
CA GLU A 374 -13.18 -15.79 -15.57
C GLU A 374 -13.44 -16.01 -14.08
N ILE A 375 -13.72 -14.94 -13.35
CA ILE A 375 -14.03 -14.96 -11.93
C ILE A 375 -15.47 -14.50 -11.68
N SER A 376 -16.11 -15.12 -10.69
CA SER A 376 -17.45 -14.77 -10.24
C SER A 376 -17.52 -14.82 -8.72
N SER A 377 -18.46 -14.09 -8.13
CA SER A 377 -18.67 -14.14 -6.67
C SER A 377 -18.99 -15.55 -6.19
N THR A 378 -19.66 -16.37 -7.03
CA THR A 378 -19.99 -17.76 -6.72
C THR A 378 -18.78 -18.69 -6.74
N SER A 379 -17.90 -18.57 -7.75
CA SER A 379 -16.67 -19.36 -7.83
C SER A 379 -15.72 -18.99 -6.69
N MET A 380 -15.53 -17.69 -6.45
CA MET A 380 -14.69 -17.19 -5.36
C MET A 380 -15.17 -17.67 -3.98
N ARG A 381 -16.48 -17.61 -3.71
CA ARG A 381 -17.06 -18.17 -2.47
C ARG A 381 -16.78 -19.68 -2.34
N ARG A 382 -16.84 -20.44 -3.44
CA ARG A 382 -16.55 -21.88 -3.46
C ARG A 382 -15.07 -22.16 -3.20
N HIS A 383 -14.17 -21.39 -3.82
CA HIS A 383 -12.73 -21.53 -3.65
C HIS A 383 -12.31 -21.19 -2.21
N LEU A 384 -12.76 -20.07 -1.66
CA LEU A 384 -12.51 -19.71 -0.27
C LEU A 384 -12.99 -20.80 0.70
N ARG A 385 -14.19 -21.37 0.46
CA ARG A 385 -14.70 -22.46 1.30
C ARG A 385 -13.81 -23.71 1.24
N ARG A 386 -13.33 -24.10 0.06
CA ARG A 386 -12.42 -25.25 -0.08
C ARG A 386 -11.10 -25.01 0.64
N VAL A 387 -10.56 -23.80 0.55
CA VAL A 387 -9.33 -23.41 1.26
C VAL A 387 -9.56 -23.46 2.76
N ALA A 388 -10.67 -22.89 3.25
CA ALA A 388 -11.05 -22.94 4.66
C ALA A 388 -11.26 -24.38 5.16
N GLU A 389 -11.93 -25.22 4.39
CA GLU A 389 -12.15 -26.64 4.73
C GLU A 389 -10.83 -27.42 4.84
N ARG A 390 -9.85 -27.11 3.97
CA ARG A 390 -8.51 -27.68 4.08
C ARG A 390 -7.77 -27.19 5.33
N ILE A 391 -7.86 -25.90 5.67
CA ILE A 391 -7.31 -25.34 6.91
C ILE A 391 -7.92 -26.05 8.13
N GLU A 392 -9.24 -26.21 8.15
CA GLU A 392 -9.94 -26.88 9.24
C GLU A 392 -9.58 -28.38 9.34
N GLY A 393 -9.40 -29.06 8.20
CA GLY A 393 -8.98 -30.45 8.16
C GLY A 393 -7.55 -30.70 8.64
N GLU A 394 -6.69 -29.67 8.60
CA GLU A 394 -5.31 -29.73 9.11
C GLU A 394 -5.19 -29.40 10.59
N LEU A 395 -6.26 -28.85 11.20
CA LEU A 395 -6.31 -28.59 12.64
C LEU A 395 -6.40 -29.92 13.40
N GLY A 396 -5.49 -30.14 14.34
CA GLY A 396 -5.47 -31.36 15.16
C GLY A 396 -6.76 -31.61 15.93
N GLU A 397 -6.90 -32.77 16.55
CA GLU A 397 -8.09 -33.09 17.34
C GLU A 397 -8.20 -32.21 18.59
N GLU A 398 -9.45 -31.96 19.02
CA GLU A 398 -9.74 -31.25 20.26
C GLU A 398 -9.33 -32.10 21.47
N GLN A 399 -8.87 -31.43 22.53
CA GLN A 399 -8.45 -32.09 23.76
C GLN A 399 -9.09 -31.43 24.97
N PHE A 400 -9.27 -32.20 26.03
CA PHE A 400 -9.77 -31.68 27.30
C PHE A 400 -8.78 -30.69 27.94
N GLN A 401 -7.48 -31.00 27.84
CA GLN A 401 -6.36 -30.20 28.33
C GLN A 401 -5.23 -30.18 27.29
N PHE A 402 -4.47 -29.09 27.27
CA PHE A 402 -3.28 -28.90 26.44
C PHE A 402 -2.01 -28.66 27.27
N ILE A 403 -2.11 -28.82 28.60
CA ILE A 403 -0.95 -28.81 29.49
C ILE A 403 -0.14 -30.08 29.23
N GLU A 404 1.12 -29.91 28.81
CA GLU A 404 2.04 -30.99 28.47
C GLU A 404 3.18 -31.08 29.50
N GLY A 405 3.56 -32.30 29.92
CA GLY A 405 4.68 -32.53 30.85
C GLY A 405 4.30 -32.39 32.34
N CYS A 406 5.31 -32.45 33.21
CA CYS A 406 5.13 -32.27 34.66
C CYS A 406 5.90 -31.03 35.18
N PRO A 407 5.64 -30.56 36.42
CA PRO A 407 6.37 -29.43 37.00
C PRO A 407 7.89 -29.57 36.97
N GLY A 408 8.41 -30.80 37.11
CA GLY A 408 9.84 -31.08 37.00
C GLY A 408 10.40 -30.93 35.58
N ASP A 409 9.57 -31.05 34.54
CA ASP A 409 9.96 -30.81 33.15
C ASP A 409 9.90 -29.31 32.83
N TRP A 410 8.88 -28.61 33.35
CA TRP A 410 8.73 -27.16 33.18
C TRP A 410 9.87 -26.40 33.84
N ALA A 411 10.31 -26.84 35.02
CA ALA A 411 11.46 -26.26 35.73
C ALA A 411 12.80 -26.42 34.99
N LYS A 412 12.89 -27.35 34.03
CA LYS A 412 14.07 -27.55 33.17
C LYS A 412 14.02 -26.73 31.88
N GLN A 413 12.87 -26.11 31.57
CA GLN A 413 12.75 -25.26 30.38
C GLN A 413 13.60 -23.98 30.57
N PRO A 414 14.02 -23.34 29.47
CA PRO A 414 14.67 -22.03 29.53
C PRO A 414 13.81 -21.02 30.30
N ALA A 415 14.42 -19.93 30.75
CA ALA A 415 13.68 -18.82 31.36
C ALA A 415 12.55 -18.38 30.40
N PRO A 416 11.30 -18.28 30.87
CA PRO A 416 10.19 -17.90 30.02
C PRO A 416 10.37 -16.45 29.54
N GLY A 417 9.85 -16.15 28.35
CA GLY A 417 9.71 -14.77 27.90
C GLY A 417 8.65 -14.00 28.70
N PRO A 418 8.43 -12.71 28.40
CA PRO A 418 7.36 -11.91 29.01
C PRO A 418 5.98 -12.58 28.91
N PRO A 419 5.03 -12.25 29.81
CA PRO A 419 3.70 -12.87 29.81
C PRO A 419 2.96 -12.72 28.48
N LEU A 420 2.22 -13.76 28.10
CA LEU A 420 1.27 -13.68 26.99
C LEU A 420 -0.06 -13.15 27.49
N THR A 421 -0.56 -12.05 26.90
CA THR A 421 -1.87 -11.50 27.27
C THR A 421 -2.89 -11.83 26.18
N VAL A 422 -3.98 -12.50 26.55
CA VAL A 422 -5.03 -12.94 25.64
C VAL A 422 -6.35 -12.28 26.01
N GLY A 423 -6.85 -11.41 25.14
CA GLY A 423 -8.18 -10.81 25.28
C GLY A 423 -9.21 -11.57 24.45
N LEU A 424 -10.37 -11.87 25.03
CA LEU A 424 -11.47 -12.58 24.39
C LEU A 424 -12.78 -11.81 24.50
N ASP A 425 -13.54 -11.78 23.41
CA ASP A 425 -14.82 -11.08 23.35
C ASP A 425 -15.81 -11.78 22.39
N GLY A 426 -17.10 -11.59 22.65
CA GLY A 426 -18.22 -12.16 21.90
C GLY A 426 -18.85 -11.15 20.94
N GLY A 427 -19.02 -11.56 19.68
CA GLY A 427 -19.74 -10.80 18.66
C GLY A 427 -20.96 -11.56 18.13
N TYR A 428 -22.04 -10.85 17.79
CA TYR A 428 -23.23 -11.47 17.22
C TYR A 428 -23.33 -11.26 15.72
N VAL A 429 -23.64 -12.33 14.98
CA VAL A 429 -23.84 -12.33 13.52
C VAL A 429 -25.24 -12.80 13.17
N HIS A 430 -25.85 -12.19 12.15
CA HIS A 430 -27.18 -12.58 11.68
C HIS A 430 -27.19 -13.96 11.03
N ALA A 431 -28.09 -14.80 11.50
CA ALA A 431 -28.34 -16.13 10.96
C ALA A 431 -29.14 -16.08 9.64
N SER A 432 -28.89 -17.02 8.73
CA SER A 432 -29.59 -17.13 7.43
C SER A 432 -30.87 -17.95 7.46
N ASP A 433 -31.01 -18.83 8.45
CA ASP A 433 -32.06 -19.85 8.61
C ASP A 433 -33.33 -19.33 9.32
N GLN A 434 -33.61 -18.03 9.19
CA GLN A 434 -34.74 -17.39 9.89
C GLN A 434 -36.11 -17.71 9.26
N LYS A 435 -37.14 -17.82 10.11
CA LYS A 435 -38.57 -17.79 9.72
C LYS A 435 -39.20 -16.38 9.81
N SER A 436 -38.59 -15.42 10.50
CA SER A 436 -39.06 -14.01 10.63
C SER A 436 -37.88 -13.02 10.69
N LYS A 437 -38.15 -11.70 10.62
CA LYS A 437 -37.11 -10.64 10.63
C LYS A 437 -36.52 -10.34 12.02
N SER A 438 -37.13 -10.80 13.12
CA SER A 438 -36.78 -10.41 14.50
C SER A 438 -36.04 -11.47 15.31
N GLU A 439 -35.89 -12.69 14.80
CA GLU A 439 -35.23 -13.79 15.51
C GLU A 439 -34.14 -14.44 14.64
N GLY A 440 -32.92 -14.52 15.18
CA GLY A 440 -31.85 -15.34 14.63
C GLY A 440 -30.50 -14.62 14.55
N TRP A 441 -29.80 -14.59 15.68
CA TRP A 441 -28.38 -14.26 15.77
C TRP A 441 -27.63 -15.48 16.31
N PHE A 442 -26.38 -15.66 15.91
CA PHE A 442 -25.48 -16.61 16.55
C PHE A 442 -24.21 -15.90 17.02
N GLU A 443 -23.62 -16.44 18.07
CA GLU A 443 -22.43 -15.90 18.72
C GLU A 443 -21.15 -16.37 18.01
N VAL A 444 -20.25 -15.42 17.81
CA VAL A 444 -18.89 -15.59 17.32
C VAL A 444 -17.97 -15.15 18.44
N ILE A 445 -17.05 -16.02 18.84
CA ILE A 445 -15.97 -15.63 19.75
C ILE A 445 -14.80 -15.15 18.91
N ALA A 446 -14.24 -14.00 19.25
CA ALA A 446 -13.00 -13.51 18.68
C ALA A 446 -12.07 -13.06 19.80
N GLY A 447 -10.77 -13.25 19.59
CA GLY A 447 -9.78 -12.84 20.57
C GLY A 447 -8.45 -12.51 19.93
N LYS A 448 -7.59 -11.91 20.74
CA LYS A 448 -6.26 -11.46 20.35
C LYS A 448 -5.27 -11.81 21.45
N SER A 449 -4.18 -12.44 21.04
CA SER A 449 -3.02 -12.74 21.89
C SER A 449 -1.90 -11.77 21.56
N VAL A 450 -1.39 -11.07 22.57
CA VAL A 450 -0.34 -10.05 22.48
C VAL A 450 0.87 -10.50 23.30
N GLN A 451 2.05 -10.29 22.71
CA GLN A 451 3.34 -10.41 23.39
C GLN A 451 3.86 -9.02 23.73
N THR A 452 4.44 -8.84 24.91
CA THR A 452 5.02 -7.55 25.35
C THR A 452 6.06 -7.02 24.37
N GLU A 453 6.88 -7.90 23.78
CA GLU A 453 7.98 -7.55 22.86
C GLU A 453 7.78 -8.13 21.45
N GLY A 454 6.59 -8.63 21.13
CA GLY A 454 6.33 -9.39 19.90
C GLY A 454 5.04 -9.03 19.17
N GLY A 455 4.81 -9.68 18.04
CA GLY A 455 3.62 -9.46 17.21
C GLY A 455 2.34 -10.00 17.87
N ALA A 456 1.21 -9.36 17.58
CA ALA A 456 -0.10 -9.84 18.00
C ALA A 456 -0.69 -10.85 17.01
N LYS A 457 -1.43 -11.84 17.51
CA LYS A 457 -2.22 -12.75 16.68
C LYS A 457 -3.68 -12.74 17.09
N VAL A 458 -4.57 -12.85 16.11
CA VAL A 458 -6.00 -12.98 16.33
C VAL A 458 -6.48 -14.41 16.11
N PHE A 459 -7.62 -14.73 16.69
CA PHE A 459 -8.38 -15.95 16.42
C PHE A 459 -9.87 -15.66 16.48
N ALA A 460 -10.67 -16.48 15.80
CA ALA A 460 -12.11 -16.38 15.87
C ALA A 460 -12.80 -17.67 15.44
N PHE A 461 -13.98 -17.92 15.98
CA PHE A 461 -14.81 -19.07 15.63
C PHE A 461 -16.28 -18.84 16.02
N VAL A 462 -17.17 -19.66 15.48
CA VAL A 462 -18.60 -19.62 15.79
C VAL A 462 -18.85 -20.57 16.97
N ASN A 463 -19.34 -20.03 18.10
CA ASN A 463 -19.34 -20.72 19.38
C ASN A 463 -20.04 -22.10 19.32
N LYS A 464 -21.31 -22.13 18.88
CA LYS A 464 -22.13 -23.36 18.82
C LYS A 464 -21.84 -24.27 17.61
N TYR A 465 -20.84 -23.95 16.79
CA TYR A 465 -20.51 -24.68 15.57
C TYR A 465 -19.11 -25.27 15.58
N ASP A 466 -18.13 -24.55 16.12
CA ASP A 466 -16.76 -25.04 16.21
C ASP A 466 -16.69 -26.20 17.20
N THR A 467 -16.11 -27.31 16.76
CA THR A 467 -15.88 -28.49 17.60
C THR A 467 -14.46 -28.53 18.17
N LYS A 468 -13.60 -27.57 17.80
CA LYS A 468 -12.18 -27.50 18.16
C LYS A 468 -11.74 -26.12 18.72
N PRO A 469 -12.54 -25.42 19.55
CA PRO A 469 -12.22 -24.06 19.99
C PRO A 469 -10.96 -23.97 20.88
N LYS A 470 -10.70 -24.92 21.80
CA LYS A 470 -9.51 -24.87 22.67
C LYS A 470 -8.25 -25.18 21.87
N ARG A 471 -8.30 -26.22 21.03
CA ARG A 471 -7.23 -26.53 20.06
C ARG A 471 -6.84 -25.29 19.25
N ARG A 472 -7.81 -24.52 18.74
CA ARG A 472 -7.55 -23.34 17.93
C ARG A 472 -6.79 -22.27 18.70
N LEU A 473 -7.23 -21.97 19.92
CA LEU A 473 -6.55 -21.02 20.79
C LEU A 473 -5.14 -21.51 21.14
N TYR A 474 -4.98 -22.79 21.47
CA TYR A 474 -3.69 -23.41 21.76
C TYR A 474 -2.71 -23.29 20.58
N GLU A 475 -3.12 -23.58 19.34
CA GLU A 475 -2.23 -23.45 18.17
C GLU A 475 -1.82 -22.00 17.91
N VAL A 476 -2.67 -21.02 18.23
CA VAL A 476 -2.31 -19.59 18.15
C VAL A 476 -1.19 -19.27 19.13
N LEU A 477 -1.36 -19.65 20.39
CA LEU A 477 -0.35 -19.45 21.45
C LEU A 477 0.94 -20.21 21.14
N LYS A 478 0.84 -21.46 20.68
CA LYS A 478 1.99 -22.28 20.27
C LYS A 478 2.73 -21.66 19.09
N SER A 479 2.02 -21.11 18.10
CA SER A 479 2.66 -20.40 16.98
C SER A 479 3.37 -19.11 17.39
N GLN A 480 3.03 -18.59 18.57
CA GLN A 480 3.67 -17.47 19.25
C GLN A 480 4.80 -17.92 20.19
N GLY A 481 5.11 -19.22 20.27
CA GLY A 481 6.22 -19.74 21.06
C GLY A 481 5.89 -19.98 22.53
N LEU A 482 4.61 -20.20 22.88
CA LEU A 482 4.17 -20.57 24.23
C LEU A 482 5.05 -21.65 24.84
N GLN A 483 5.60 -21.37 26.02
CA GLN A 483 6.28 -22.35 26.89
C GLN A 483 5.37 -22.73 28.06
N MET A 484 5.53 -23.94 28.60
CA MET A 484 4.65 -24.41 29.70
C MET A 484 5.00 -23.75 31.03
N ASN A 485 6.20 -23.19 31.18
CA ASN A 485 6.59 -22.39 32.35
C ASN A 485 6.34 -20.88 32.17
N GLN A 486 5.66 -20.47 31.10
CA GLN A 486 5.39 -19.06 30.79
C GLN A 486 4.01 -18.63 31.27
N GLN A 487 3.96 -17.46 31.92
CA GLN A 487 2.71 -16.88 32.38
C GLN A 487 1.80 -16.50 31.19
N VAL A 488 0.53 -16.89 31.27
CA VAL A 488 -0.51 -16.50 30.30
C VAL A 488 -1.67 -15.84 31.03
N VAL A 489 -1.92 -14.57 30.74
CA VAL A 489 -3.02 -13.80 31.33
C VAL A 489 -4.18 -13.76 30.34
N PHE A 490 -5.30 -14.34 30.72
CA PHE A 490 -6.53 -14.29 29.94
C PHE A 490 -7.49 -13.23 30.51
N LEU A 491 -7.99 -12.36 29.64
CA LEU A 491 -8.96 -11.31 29.94
C LEU A 491 -10.24 -11.58 29.15
N SER A 492 -11.38 -11.67 29.84
CA SER A 492 -12.70 -11.82 29.21
C SER A 492 -13.82 -11.11 29.95
N ASP A 493 -14.99 -11.03 29.31
CA ASP A 493 -16.23 -10.50 29.90
C ASP A 493 -16.84 -11.36 31.02
N GLY A 494 -16.22 -12.52 31.31
CA GLY A 494 -16.64 -13.45 32.34
C GLY A 494 -17.84 -14.33 31.99
N GLY A 495 -18.29 -14.36 30.73
CA GLY A 495 -19.31 -15.28 30.26
C GLY A 495 -18.85 -16.74 30.30
N ASP A 496 -19.75 -17.69 30.62
CA ASP A 496 -19.42 -19.11 30.79
C ASP A 496 -18.70 -19.70 29.56
N THR A 497 -19.15 -19.32 28.36
CA THR A 497 -18.60 -19.79 27.07
C THR A 497 -17.15 -19.39 26.85
N VAL A 498 -16.76 -18.20 27.33
CA VAL A 498 -15.41 -17.67 27.19
C VAL A 498 -14.52 -18.12 28.34
N ARG A 499 -15.10 -18.36 29.52
CA ARG A 499 -14.40 -18.87 30.71
C ARG A 499 -13.89 -20.29 30.49
N ASP A 500 -14.77 -21.19 30.04
CA ASP A 500 -14.42 -22.60 29.81
C ASP A 500 -13.31 -22.78 28.77
N LEU A 501 -13.24 -21.88 27.79
CA LEU A 501 -12.26 -21.90 26.71
C LEU A 501 -10.82 -21.76 27.20
N GLN A 502 -10.60 -20.96 28.24
CA GLN A 502 -9.26 -20.58 28.70
C GLN A 502 -8.64 -21.67 29.59
N HIS A 503 -9.46 -22.50 30.22
CA HIS A 503 -9.02 -23.50 31.19
C HIS A 503 -8.21 -24.64 30.55
N TYR A 504 -7.17 -25.05 31.28
CA TYR A 504 -6.27 -26.16 30.94
C TYR A 504 -5.45 -25.93 29.65
N LEU A 505 -5.19 -24.67 29.28
CA LEU A 505 -4.33 -24.32 28.14
C LEU A 505 -2.85 -24.15 28.52
N SER A 506 -2.57 -23.61 29.71
CA SER A 506 -1.22 -23.44 30.26
C SER A 506 -1.29 -23.63 31.78
N PRO A 507 -0.30 -24.27 32.42
CA PRO A 507 -0.31 -24.44 33.87
C PRO A 507 -0.12 -23.10 34.61
N GLU A 508 0.62 -22.16 34.03
CA GLU A 508 0.84 -20.79 34.56
C GLU A 508 -0.18 -19.80 33.99
N SER A 509 -1.46 -20.21 33.92
CA SER A 509 -2.54 -19.35 33.42
C SER A 509 -3.24 -18.60 34.54
N GLU A 510 -3.46 -17.31 34.30
CA GLU A 510 -4.25 -16.43 35.15
C GLU A 510 -5.48 -15.96 34.38
N HIS A 511 -6.65 -15.99 35.03
CA HIS A 511 -7.93 -15.64 34.41
C HIS A 511 -8.52 -14.44 35.12
N LEU A 512 -8.75 -13.36 34.38
CA LEU A 512 -9.16 -12.08 34.92
C LEU A 512 -10.44 -11.59 34.23
N LEU A 513 -11.36 -11.04 35.03
CA LEU A 513 -12.51 -10.32 34.53
C LEU A 513 -12.04 -8.99 33.95
N ASP A 514 -12.49 -8.67 32.74
CA ASP A 514 -12.07 -7.48 32.02
C ASP A 514 -12.64 -6.19 32.65
N TRP A 515 -11.74 -5.27 33.04
CA TRP A 515 -12.11 -3.97 33.57
C TRP A 515 -12.95 -3.12 32.61
N PHE A 516 -12.73 -3.23 31.30
CA PHE A 516 -13.55 -2.50 30.32
C PHE A 516 -15.01 -2.93 30.39
N HIS A 517 -15.29 -4.23 30.41
CA HIS A 517 -16.65 -4.75 30.50
C HIS A 517 -17.36 -4.30 31.80
N ILE A 518 -16.62 -4.26 32.92
CA ILE A 518 -17.14 -3.73 34.19
C ILE A 518 -17.50 -2.25 34.04
N THR A 519 -16.58 -1.42 33.55
CA THR A 519 -16.80 0.03 33.42
C THR A 519 -17.86 0.38 32.38
N MET A 520 -17.98 -0.38 31.29
CA MET A 520 -19.04 -0.21 30.29
C MET A 520 -20.42 -0.38 30.94
N ARG A 521 -20.63 -1.42 31.74
CA ARG A 521 -21.91 -1.66 32.42
C ARG A 521 -22.23 -0.59 33.46
N LEU A 522 -21.23 -0.16 34.23
CA LEU A 522 -21.37 0.99 35.15
C LEU A 522 -21.72 2.28 34.41
N THR A 523 -21.13 2.51 33.23
CA THR A 523 -21.42 3.68 32.38
C THR A 523 -22.85 3.64 31.86
N VAL A 524 -23.33 2.48 31.40
CA VAL A 524 -24.73 2.30 30.95
C VAL A 524 -25.70 2.62 32.09
N MET A 525 -25.47 2.11 33.30
CA MET A 525 -26.29 2.43 34.46
C MET A 525 -26.28 3.92 34.80
N ARG A 526 -25.11 4.56 34.74
CA ARG A 526 -25.00 6.03 34.93
C ARG A 526 -25.77 6.81 33.88
N GLN A 527 -25.73 6.40 32.61
CA GLN A 527 -26.51 7.05 31.55
C GLN A 527 -28.01 6.87 31.75
N MET A 528 -28.45 5.71 32.27
CA MET A 528 -29.85 5.51 32.64
C MET A 528 -30.27 6.48 33.75
N ILE A 529 -29.45 6.67 34.79
CA ILE A 529 -29.68 7.65 35.87
C ILE A 529 -29.76 9.07 35.30
N LYS A 530 -28.81 9.47 34.45
CA LYS A 530 -28.84 10.78 33.77
C LYS A 530 -30.06 10.95 32.87
N GLY A 531 -30.53 9.90 32.21
CA GLY A 531 -31.75 9.91 31.41
C GLY A 531 -33.05 10.01 32.24
N MET A 532 -32.97 9.98 33.57
CA MET A 532 -34.09 10.22 34.48
C MET A 532 -34.22 11.70 34.88
N THR A 533 -33.25 12.57 34.57
CA THR A 533 -33.44 14.02 34.74
C THR A 533 -34.39 14.54 33.67
N ALA A 534 -35.63 14.88 34.02
CA ALA A 534 -36.53 15.66 33.18
C ALA A 534 -36.33 17.17 33.44
N GLU A 535 -36.59 18.00 32.42
CA GLU A 535 -36.68 19.47 32.59
C GLU A 535 -37.66 19.79 33.71
N PRO A 536 -37.30 20.64 34.69
CA PRO A 536 -38.18 20.95 35.81
C PRO A 536 -39.46 21.58 35.28
N LYS A 537 -40.62 21.03 35.64
CA LYS A 537 -41.88 21.76 35.39
C LYS A 537 -41.89 22.97 36.33
N PRO A 538 -42.47 24.12 35.92
CA PRO A 538 -42.47 25.34 36.73
C PRO A 538 -43.15 25.20 38.11
N ASP A 539 -43.83 24.09 38.38
CA ASP A 539 -44.61 23.83 39.60
C ASP A 539 -44.10 22.62 40.43
N ASP A 540 -42.94 22.03 40.12
CA ASP A 540 -42.43 20.87 40.88
C ASP A 540 -41.96 21.27 42.29
N LYS A 541 -42.76 20.90 43.28
CA LYS A 541 -42.60 21.20 44.73
C LYS A 541 -41.63 20.27 45.48
N TYR A 542 -40.90 19.38 44.81
CA TYR A 542 -40.11 18.34 45.49
C TYR A 542 -38.59 18.46 45.24
N PRO A 543 -37.82 19.00 46.20
CA PRO A 543 -36.34 19.03 46.16
C PRO A 543 -35.68 17.66 46.48
N GLU A 544 -36.46 16.62 46.78
CA GLU A 544 -35.94 15.29 47.19
C GLU A 544 -35.43 14.45 46.00
N THR A 545 -36.00 14.60 44.79
CA THR A 545 -35.63 13.83 43.60
C THR A 545 -34.22 14.14 43.08
N ALA A 546 -33.80 15.40 43.14
CA ALA A 546 -32.43 15.80 42.80
C ALA A 546 -31.39 15.26 43.78
N THR A 547 -31.76 15.11 45.06
CA THR A 547 -30.91 14.58 46.12
C THR A 547 -30.73 13.06 45.96
N GLY A 548 -31.82 12.33 45.68
CA GLY A 548 -31.77 10.88 45.43
C GLY A 548 -30.98 10.49 44.18
N LEU A 549 -31.06 11.27 43.08
CA LEU A 549 -30.25 11.03 41.88
C LEU A 549 -28.75 11.22 42.14
N ALA A 550 -28.38 12.26 42.91
CA ALA A 550 -27.00 12.50 43.29
C ALA A 550 -26.45 11.41 44.24
N ASP A 551 -27.30 10.85 45.09
CA ASP A 551 -26.96 9.71 45.96
C ASP A 551 -26.71 8.44 45.13
N LEU A 552 -27.56 8.15 44.13
CA LEU A 552 -27.37 7.02 43.20
C LEU A 552 -26.07 7.15 42.39
N GLU A 553 -25.73 8.34 41.90
CA GLU A 553 -24.45 8.58 41.22
C GLU A 553 -23.25 8.34 42.16
N ARG A 554 -23.34 8.78 43.42
CA ARG A 554 -22.32 8.55 44.45
C ARG A 554 -22.17 7.07 44.79
N HIS A 555 -23.28 6.33 44.85
CA HIS A 555 -23.27 4.88 45.04
C HIS A 555 -22.57 4.16 43.87
N LEU A 556 -22.87 4.52 42.62
CA LEU A 556 -22.18 3.94 41.45
C LEU A 556 -20.68 4.28 41.42
N GLU A 557 -20.28 5.49 41.82
CA GLU A 557 -18.86 5.84 41.97
C GLU A 557 -18.19 5.02 43.09
N SER A 558 -18.83 4.87 44.25
CA SER A 558 -18.30 4.02 45.32
C SER A 558 -18.16 2.57 44.89
N LEU A 559 -19.16 2.04 44.17
CA LEU A 559 -19.14 0.70 43.60
C LEU A 559 -17.96 0.50 42.63
N LYS A 560 -17.76 1.45 41.71
CA LYS A 560 -16.61 1.46 40.80
C LYS A 560 -15.29 1.37 41.56
N TRP A 561 -15.10 2.19 42.60
CA TRP A 561 -13.84 2.20 43.36
C TRP A 561 -13.65 0.95 44.21
N ASN A 562 -14.71 0.34 44.74
CA ASN A 562 -14.58 -0.95 45.41
C ASN A 562 -14.11 -2.04 44.43
N LEU A 563 -14.69 -2.12 43.23
CA LEU A 563 -14.26 -3.07 42.20
C LEU A 563 -12.83 -2.78 41.71
N TRP A 564 -12.47 -1.51 41.51
CA TRP A 564 -11.12 -1.10 41.09
C TRP A 564 -10.02 -1.59 42.04
N HIS A 565 -10.29 -1.62 43.34
CA HIS A 565 -9.34 -2.06 44.36
C HIS A 565 -9.48 -3.55 44.73
N GLY A 566 -10.32 -4.32 44.02
CA GLY A 566 -10.55 -5.74 44.32
C GLY A 566 -11.40 -6.00 45.57
N ASN A 567 -12.09 -4.99 46.11
CA ASN A 567 -12.96 -5.11 47.29
C ASN A 567 -14.34 -5.66 46.90
N VAL A 568 -14.37 -6.88 46.34
CA VAL A 568 -15.58 -7.48 45.73
C VAL A 568 -16.72 -7.64 46.73
N LEU A 569 -16.43 -8.02 47.97
CA LEU A 569 -17.45 -8.18 49.01
C LEU A 569 -18.20 -6.87 49.28
N HIS A 570 -17.46 -5.77 49.44
CA HIS A 570 -18.06 -4.45 49.63
C HIS A 570 -18.77 -3.96 48.37
N ALA A 571 -18.24 -4.26 47.19
CA ALA A 571 -18.93 -3.96 45.93
C ALA A 571 -20.28 -4.68 45.85
N LEU A 572 -20.34 -5.98 46.16
CA LEU A 572 -21.59 -6.76 46.16
C LEU A 572 -22.60 -6.20 47.17
N GLN A 573 -22.17 -5.87 48.39
CA GLN A 573 -23.02 -5.19 49.37
C GLN A 573 -23.63 -3.90 48.81
N ARG A 574 -22.82 -3.05 48.16
CA ARG A 574 -23.30 -1.81 47.53
C ARG A 574 -24.26 -2.05 46.37
N ILE A 575 -24.10 -3.14 45.62
CA ILE A 575 -25.05 -3.51 44.55
C ILE A 575 -26.36 -3.99 45.17
N SER A 576 -26.32 -4.78 46.25
CA SER A 576 -27.53 -5.20 46.98
C SER A 576 -28.28 -4.00 47.57
N ASP A 577 -27.57 -3.04 48.19
CA ASP A 577 -28.15 -1.80 48.69
C ASP A 577 -28.89 -1.00 47.57
N LEU A 578 -28.40 -1.08 46.33
CA LEU A 578 -29.02 -0.46 45.15
C LEU A 578 -30.25 -1.22 44.62
N ASP A 579 -30.33 -2.53 44.83
CA ASP A 579 -31.49 -3.36 44.46
C ASP A 579 -32.60 -3.29 45.52
N ASP A 580 -32.21 -3.11 46.80
CA ASP A 580 -33.09 -3.09 47.97
C ASP A 580 -33.68 -1.71 48.31
N ASP A 581 -33.36 -0.64 47.57
CA ASP A 581 -33.95 0.70 47.75
C ASP A 581 -35.13 0.97 46.77
N PRO A 582 -36.38 0.66 47.15
CA PRO A 582 -37.55 0.89 46.31
C PRO A 582 -38.01 2.36 46.24
N GLY A 583 -37.37 3.26 47.00
CA GLY A 583 -37.92 4.59 47.35
C GLY A 583 -37.59 5.74 46.40
N MET A 584 -36.63 5.60 45.49
CA MET A 584 -36.14 6.75 44.73
C MET A 584 -36.74 6.80 43.32
N LEU A 585 -37.56 7.83 43.09
CA LEU A 585 -37.99 8.39 41.78
C LEU A 585 -39.29 7.79 41.20
N GLU A 586 -40.42 8.46 41.46
CA GLU A 586 -41.74 8.18 40.85
C GLU A 586 -41.84 8.64 39.38
N GLU A 587 -40.93 9.50 38.93
CA GLU A 587 -40.93 10.07 37.58
C GLU A 587 -40.04 9.23 36.65
N ASN A 588 -40.64 8.59 35.64
CA ASN A 588 -40.02 7.73 34.59
C ASN A 588 -39.93 6.21 34.90
N PRO A 589 -41.08 5.50 34.97
CA PRO A 589 -41.14 4.07 35.28
C PRO A 589 -40.47 3.15 34.25
N ALA A 590 -40.25 3.63 33.02
CA ALA A 590 -39.62 2.84 31.96
C ALA A 590 -38.09 2.74 32.14
N ASN A 591 -37.42 3.85 32.49
CA ASN A 591 -35.99 3.84 32.76
C ASN A 591 -35.67 3.18 34.10
N ARG A 592 -36.54 3.33 35.11
CA ARG A 592 -36.43 2.61 36.39
C ARG A 592 -36.35 1.10 36.20
N LYS A 593 -37.33 0.50 35.50
CA LYS A 593 -37.33 -0.96 35.23
C LYS A 593 -36.09 -1.43 34.47
N LYS A 594 -35.54 -0.59 33.58
CA LYS A 594 -34.29 -0.89 32.87
C LYS A 594 -33.08 -0.84 33.80
N LEU A 595 -33.02 0.15 34.69
CA LEU A 595 -31.96 0.27 35.69
C LEU A 595 -31.99 -0.90 36.68
N GLU A 596 -33.16 -1.21 37.27
CA GLU A 596 -33.34 -2.37 38.17
C GLU A 596 -32.93 -3.69 37.50
N LYS A 597 -33.25 -3.86 36.21
CA LYS A 597 -32.80 -5.01 35.44
C LYS A 597 -31.27 -5.01 35.26
N ALA A 598 -30.68 -3.87 34.90
CA ALA A 598 -29.25 -3.73 34.72
C ALA A 598 -28.46 -3.97 36.01
N VAL A 599 -28.95 -3.47 37.16
CA VAL A 599 -28.36 -3.67 38.50
C VAL A 599 -28.38 -5.15 38.86
N ARG A 600 -29.52 -5.84 38.71
CA ARG A 600 -29.61 -7.29 38.97
C ARG A 600 -28.72 -8.13 38.06
N GLU A 601 -28.71 -7.84 36.76
CA GLU A 601 -27.82 -8.52 35.82
C GLU A 601 -26.34 -8.24 36.14
N PHE A 602 -26.01 -7.06 36.65
CA PHE A 602 -24.66 -6.70 37.09
C PHE A 602 -24.29 -7.42 38.38
N HIS A 603 -25.19 -7.49 39.37
CA HIS A 603 -25.01 -8.26 40.60
C HIS A 603 -24.65 -9.71 40.30
N SER A 604 -25.53 -10.43 39.57
CA SER A 604 -25.32 -11.84 39.25
C SER A 604 -24.01 -12.08 38.51
N SER A 605 -23.61 -11.14 37.65
CA SER A 605 -22.37 -11.24 36.89
C SER A 605 -21.12 -11.02 37.74
N ILE A 606 -21.10 -10.02 38.63
CA ILE A 606 -19.99 -9.80 39.56
C ILE A 606 -19.89 -10.96 40.56
N GLU A 607 -21.00 -11.45 41.07
CA GLU A 607 -21.05 -12.59 41.99
C GLU A 607 -20.50 -13.87 41.34
N ALA A 608 -20.91 -14.17 40.09
CA ALA A 608 -20.43 -15.31 39.34
C ALA A 608 -18.96 -15.22 38.91
N ASN A 609 -18.36 -14.02 38.97
CA ASN A 609 -16.97 -13.76 38.56
C ASN A 609 -16.09 -13.26 39.71
N GLN A 610 -16.55 -13.33 40.96
CA GLN A 610 -15.86 -12.73 42.11
C GLN A 610 -14.40 -13.18 42.27
N ALA A 611 -14.10 -14.44 41.93
CA ALA A 611 -12.77 -15.02 42.03
C ALA A 611 -11.79 -14.52 40.95
N PHE A 612 -12.29 -13.87 39.89
CA PHE A 612 -11.51 -13.38 38.76
C PHE A 612 -11.34 -11.85 38.78
N ILE A 613 -11.76 -11.18 39.86
CA ILE A 613 -11.64 -9.73 40.01
C ILE A 613 -10.37 -9.43 40.83
N PRO A 614 -9.26 -8.99 40.19
CA PRO A 614 -8.05 -8.59 40.91
C PRO A 614 -8.16 -7.18 41.48
N ASN A 615 -7.11 -6.73 42.15
CA ASN A 615 -6.90 -5.31 42.41
C ASN A 615 -6.39 -4.63 41.12
N TYR A 616 -7.32 -4.14 40.29
CA TYR A 616 -6.98 -3.46 39.03
C TYR A 616 -6.10 -2.23 39.23
N GLY A 617 -6.30 -1.49 40.33
CA GLY A 617 -5.48 -0.32 40.64
C GLY A 617 -4.02 -0.67 40.92
N ASP A 618 -3.77 -1.81 41.56
CA ASP A 618 -2.41 -2.29 41.79
C ASP A 618 -1.75 -2.72 40.48
N ARG A 619 -2.44 -3.54 39.69
CA ARG A 619 -2.00 -3.97 38.35
C ARG A 619 -1.69 -2.79 37.42
N TYR A 620 -2.58 -1.79 37.40
CA TYR A 620 -2.41 -0.57 36.60
C TYR A 620 -1.15 0.21 36.99
N ARG A 621 -0.76 0.23 38.27
CA ARG A 621 0.47 0.91 38.73
C ARG A 621 1.74 0.13 38.39
N HIS A 622 1.62 -1.14 38.03
CA HIS A 622 2.72 -2.02 37.62
C HIS A 622 2.72 -2.28 36.11
N ASP A 623 2.04 -1.44 35.33
CA ASP A 623 1.95 -1.54 33.86
C ASP A 623 1.41 -2.89 33.35
N GLU A 624 0.63 -3.59 34.16
CA GLU A 624 -0.02 -4.84 33.78
C GLU A 624 -1.33 -4.59 33.02
N THR A 625 -1.60 -5.46 32.04
CA THR A 625 -2.82 -5.35 31.23
C THR A 625 -4.06 -5.71 32.05
N ILE A 626 -4.94 -4.73 32.28
CA ILE A 626 -6.19 -4.90 33.04
C ILE A 626 -7.45 -4.93 32.16
N SER A 627 -7.31 -4.64 30.87
CA SER A 627 -8.44 -4.40 29.98
C SER A 627 -8.27 -5.06 28.62
N THR A 628 -9.37 -5.56 28.05
CA THR A 628 -9.40 -6.03 26.66
C THR A 628 -9.45 -4.90 25.62
N ALA A 629 -9.21 -3.62 25.96
CA ALA A 629 -9.20 -2.52 24.98
C ALA A 629 -8.29 -2.78 23.75
N PHE A 630 -7.17 -3.48 23.95
CA PHE A 630 -6.30 -3.92 22.83
C PHE A 630 -6.96 -4.96 21.90
N ALA A 631 -7.94 -5.69 22.43
CA ALA A 631 -8.71 -6.76 21.80
C ALA A 631 -10.16 -6.37 21.42
N GLU A 632 -10.79 -5.33 21.97
CA GLU A 632 -12.12 -4.85 21.57
C GLU A 632 -12.17 -4.47 20.08
N SER A 633 -11.09 -3.86 19.61
CA SER A 633 -10.91 -3.60 18.18
C SER A 633 -10.99 -4.90 17.35
N THR A 634 -10.62 -6.05 17.92
CA THR A 634 -10.58 -7.37 17.26
C THR A 634 -11.95 -7.85 16.85
N VAL A 635 -12.98 -7.81 17.72
CA VAL A 635 -14.34 -8.15 17.27
C VAL A 635 -14.75 -7.23 16.13
N ASN A 636 -14.44 -5.94 16.24
CA ASN A 636 -14.78 -4.98 15.20
C ASN A 636 -14.09 -5.25 13.85
N TYR A 637 -12.77 -5.48 13.81
CA TYR A 637 -12.08 -5.71 12.54
C TYR A 637 -12.07 -7.17 12.08
N VAL A 638 -12.18 -8.17 12.95
CA VAL A 638 -12.29 -9.59 12.57
C VAL A 638 -13.73 -9.90 12.15
N VAL A 639 -14.71 -9.45 12.93
CA VAL A 639 -16.14 -9.77 12.73
C VAL A 639 -16.90 -8.59 12.12
N SER A 640 -17.05 -7.48 12.83
CA SER A 640 -18.04 -6.45 12.44
C SER A 640 -17.79 -5.84 11.05
N LYS A 641 -16.52 -5.62 10.66
CA LYS A 641 -16.13 -5.07 9.35
C LYS A 641 -16.64 -5.93 8.18
N ARG A 642 -16.67 -7.25 8.35
CA ARG A 642 -17.03 -8.20 7.28
C ARG A 642 -18.47 -8.71 7.37
N PHE A 643 -19.04 -8.75 8.57
CA PHE A 643 -20.31 -9.43 8.85
C PHE A 643 -21.46 -8.50 9.25
N VAL A 644 -21.20 -7.32 9.84
CA VAL A 644 -22.24 -6.54 10.53
C VAL A 644 -22.41 -5.11 10.02
N LYS A 645 -21.32 -4.36 9.77
CA LYS A 645 -21.37 -2.93 9.43
C LYS A 645 -21.90 -2.69 8.00
N LYS A 646 -21.22 -1.85 7.20
CA LYS A 646 -21.62 -1.55 5.79
C LYS A 646 -21.64 -2.77 4.85
N GLN A 647 -21.27 -3.97 5.34
CA GLN A 647 -21.27 -5.24 4.61
C GLN A 647 -22.22 -6.29 5.25
N GLN A 648 -23.25 -5.85 5.96
CA GLN A 648 -24.21 -6.73 6.64
C GLN A 648 -24.82 -7.75 5.67
N MET A 649 -24.64 -9.04 5.99
CA MET A 649 -25.25 -10.15 5.27
C MET A 649 -25.78 -11.17 6.29
N ARG A 650 -26.64 -12.08 5.82
CA ARG A 650 -27.07 -13.23 6.62
C ARG A 650 -26.15 -14.41 6.34
N TRP A 651 -25.77 -15.13 7.39
CA TRP A 651 -24.79 -16.21 7.31
C TRP A 651 -25.34 -17.50 7.89
N THR A 652 -24.96 -18.63 7.29
CA THR A 652 -25.01 -19.91 8.00
C THR A 652 -23.85 -19.96 9.00
N GLN A 653 -24.03 -20.65 10.13
CA GLN A 653 -22.94 -20.83 11.11
C GLN A 653 -21.66 -21.39 10.43
N ARG A 654 -21.80 -22.44 9.61
CA ARG A 654 -20.69 -22.98 8.79
C ARG A 654 -20.05 -21.94 7.88
N GLY A 655 -20.87 -21.15 7.17
CA GLY A 655 -20.38 -20.16 6.21
C GLY A 655 -19.58 -19.05 6.89
N ALA A 656 -20.05 -18.57 8.05
CA ALA A 656 -19.33 -17.59 8.85
C ALA A 656 -18.05 -18.19 9.44
N HIS A 657 -18.13 -19.39 10.01
CA HIS A 657 -16.99 -20.10 10.58
C HIS A 657 -15.85 -20.24 9.56
N LEU A 658 -16.11 -20.82 8.38
CA LEU A 658 -15.08 -21.00 7.34
C LEU A 658 -14.47 -19.67 6.85
N LEU A 659 -15.25 -18.61 6.77
CA LEU A 659 -14.74 -17.29 6.41
C LEU A 659 -13.84 -16.72 7.51
N LEU A 660 -14.18 -16.91 8.78
CA LEU A 660 -13.34 -16.49 9.90
C LEU A 660 -11.98 -17.16 9.85
N GLN A 661 -11.88 -18.45 9.50
CA GLN A 661 -10.59 -19.15 9.47
C GLN A 661 -9.63 -18.61 8.42
N THR A 662 -10.13 -18.34 7.21
CA THR A 662 -9.30 -17.71 6.17
C THR A 662 -8.97 -16.27 6.52
N ARG A 663 -9.91 -15.52 7.12
CA ARG A 663 -9.70 -14.14 7.55
C ARG A 663 -8.66 -14.03 8.66
N VAL A 664 -8.71 -14.90 9.66
CA VAL A 664 -7.71 -14.97 10.73
C VAL A 664 -6.31 -15.21 10.15
N GLN A 665 -6.16 -16.13 9.19
CA GLN A 665 -4.86 -16.34 8.55
C GLN A 665 -4.37 -15.12 7.76
N VAL A 666 -5.26 -14.35 7.14
CA VAL A 666 -4.87 -13.10 6.46
C VAL A 666 -4.46 -12.02 7.47
N LEU A 667 -5.20 -11.89 8.57
CA LEU A 667 -4.92 -10.87 9.59
C LEU A 667 -3.67 -11.18 10.43
N ASN A 668 -3.25 -12.44 10.48
CA ASN A 668 -2.01 -12.89 11.12
C ASN A 668 -0.82 -12.99 10.14
N ASP A 669 -1.00 -12.61 8.86
CA ASP A 669 -0.01 -12.79 7.79
C ASP A 669 0.50 -14.25 7.63
N ASP A 670 -0.35 -15.21 7.97
CA ASP A 670 -0.04 -16.65 7.92
C ASP A 670 -0.55 -17.32 6.63
N LEU A 671 -1.46 -16.68 5.88
CA LEU A 671 -2.08 -17.28 4.69
C LEU A 671 -1.04 -17.70 3.63
N ARG A 672 -0.06 -16.84 3.32
CA ARG A 672 0.99 -17.17 2.33
C ARG A 672 1.85 -18.35 2.81
N LYS A 673 2.16 -18.42 4.10
CA LYS A 673 2.91 -19.56 4.70
C LYS A 673 2.14 -20.86 4.56
N THR A 674 0.83 -20.84 4.81
CA THR A 674 -0.07 -21.99 4.60
C THR A 674 -0.06 -22.44 3.14
N PHE A 675 -0.20 -21.52 2.19
CA PHE A 675 -0.12 -21.85 0.75
C PHE A 675 1.25 -22.39 0.35
N ALA A 676 2.34 -21.81 0.85
CA ALA A 676 3.70 -22.27 0.59
C ALA A 676 4.00 -23.66 1.21
N ARG A 677 3.29 -24.05 2.28
CA ARG A 677 3.31 -25.43 2.81
C ARG A 677 2.61 -26.40 1.87
N TRP A 678 1.45 -26.01 1.35
CA TRP A 678 0.67 -26.85 0.42
C TRP A 678 1.28 -26.95 -0.97
N PHE A 679 1.94 -25.88 -1.40
CA PHE A 679 2.52 -25.70 -2.72
C PHE A 679 3.94 -25.14 -2.56
N PRO A 680 4.95 -26.00 -2.33
CA PRO A 680 6.33 -25.57 -2.05
C PRO A 680 6.94 -24.65 -3.11
N GLY A 681 6.49 -24.73 -4.36
CA GLY A 681 6.91 -23.83 -5.45
C GLY A 681 6.44 -22.37 -5.31
N MET A 682 5.59 -22.05 -4.33
CA MET A 682 5.18 -20.68 -4.00
C MET A 682 6.08 -20.01 -2.93
N ARG A 683 7.17 -20.66 -2.50
CA ARG A 683 8.06 -20.12 -1.45
C ARG A 683 8.85 -18.92 -1.98
N GLY A 684 8.65 -17.75 -1.35
CA GLY A 684 9.44 -16.53 -1.52
C GLY A 684 8.71 -15.39 -2.25
N GLU A 685 8.76 -14.19 -1.69
CA GLU A 685 8.68 -12.93 -2.46
C GLU A 685 9.99 -12.67 -3.22
N GLU A 686 11.04 -13.46 -2.96
CA GLU A 686 12.21 -13.48 -3.82
C GLU A 686 11.86 -14.15 -5.15
N PRO A 687 11.98 -13.44 -6.29
CA PRO A 687 11.83 -14.06 -7.59
C PRO A 687 12.87 -15.17 -7.70
N ALA A 688 12.42 -16.42 -7.64
CA ALA A 688 13.26 -17.60 -7.80
C ALA A 688 14.17 -17.39 -9.02
N ALA A 689 15.44 -17.07 -8.76
CA ALA A 689 16.49 -16.86 -9.75
C ALA A 689 15.99 -16.28 -11.08
N LEU A 690 15.41 -15.07 -11.07
CA LEU A 690 15.59 -14.20 -12.24
C LEU A 690 17.10 -13.96 -12.32
N LYS A 691 17.83 -14.83 -13.03
CA LYS A 691 19.18 -14.49 -13.48
C LYS A 691 18.99 -13.15 -14.16
N GLU A 692 19.55 -12.08 -13.60
CA GLU A 692 19.36 -10.72 -14.09
C GLU A 692 19.47 -10.72 -15.61
N ALA A 693 18.32 -10.72 -16.29
CA ALA A 693 18.30 -10.51 -17.72
C ALA A 693 18.92 -9.14 -17.87
N ALA A 694 20.02 -9.06 -18.61
CA ALA A 694 20.88 -7.90 -18.72
C ALA A 694 20.09 -6.61 -18.97
N TRP A 695 19.62 -5.94 -17.91
CA TRP A 695 18.98 -4.64 -17.99
C TRP A 695 20.08 -3.56 -18.13
N ARG A 696 21.12 -3.82 -18.92
CA ARG A 696 22.03 -2.76 -19.34
C ARG A 696 21.39 -1.98 -20.49
N LEU A 697 20.18 -1.48 -20.29
CA LEU A 697 19.77 -0.28 -20.98
C LEU A 697 20.55 0.83 -20.28
N GLN A 698 21.56 1.41 -20.95
CA GLN A 698 22.07 2.68 -20.49
C GLN A 698 20.86 3.61 -20.39
N PRO A 699 20.53 4.14 -19.20
CA PRO A 699 19.44 5.10 -19.09
C PRO A 699 19.71 6.22 -20.11
N PRO A 700 18.70 6.64 -20.90
CA PRO A 700 18.86 7.82 -21.74
C PRO A 700 19.26 9.01 -20.86
N GLU A 701 19.99 10.00 -21.38
CA GLU A 701 20.64 11.07 -20.57
C GLU A 701 19.70 11.87 -19.63
N TRP A 702 18.38 11.77 -19.80
CA TRP A 702 17.35 12.37 -18.95
C TRP A 702 16.80 11.45 -17.85
N PHE A 703 17.22 10.18 -17.82
CA PHE A 703 16.88 9.18 -16.82
C PHE A 703 18.01 9.10 -15.80
N THR A 704 18.27 10.22 -15.12
CA THR A 704 19.00 10.23 -13.86
C THR A 704 18.03 9.85 -12.77
N LEU A 705 18.16 8.63 -12.24
CA LEU A 705 17.79 8.40 -10.85
C LEU A 705 18.67 9.35 -10.04
N GLN A 706 18.12 10.50 -9.66
CA GLN A 706 18.46 11.06 -8.37
C GLN A 706 18.16 9.93 -7.39
N ASP A 707 19.18 9.42 -6.71
CA ASP A 707 18.98 8.57 -5.54
C ASP A 707 18.13 9.40 -4.58
N GLY A 708 16.81 9.21 -4.63
CA GLY A 708 15.90 9.72 -3.62
C GLY A 708 16.38 9.19 -2.27
N PRO A 709 16.13 9.91 -1.17
CA PRO A 709 16.66 9.55 0.13
C PRO A 709 16.30 8.09 0.40
N HIS A 710 17.32 7.26 0.59
CA HIS A 710 17.15 5.94 1.16
C HIS A 710 16.48 6.14 2.51
N PHE A 711 15.16 5.96 2.56
CA PHE A 711 14.47 5.81 3.84
C PHE A 711 15.09 4.59 4.53
N PRO A 712 15.76 4.75 5.68
CA PRO A 712 16.17 3.59 6.44
C PRO A 712 14.90 2.82 6.83
N ALA A 713 14.98 1.49 6.77
CA ALA A 713 13.95 0.65 7.37
C ALA A 713 13.75 1.09 8.83
N PRO A 714 12.51 1.20 9.33
CA PRO A 714 12.28 1.67 10.69
C PRO A 714 12.90 0.67 11.68
N HIS A 715 13.96 1.08 12.36
CA HIS A 715 14.48 0.34 13.51
C HIS A 715 13.59 0.67 14.73
N PRO A 716 13.19 -0.34 15.52
CA PRO A 716 12.19 -0.18 16.56
C PRO A 716 12.85 0.30 17.86
N SER A 717 12.86 1.61 18.07
CA SER A 717 13.08 2.20 19.39
C SER A 717 12.62 3.65 19.34
N GLN A 718 11.83 4.07 20.33
CA GLN A 718 11.21 5.40 20.52
C GLN A 718 9.75 5.53 20.06
N ILE A 719 8.86 4.74 20.68
CA ILE A 719 7.66 5.33 21.28
C ILE A 719 7.84 5.16 22.79
N ASP A 720 8.50 6.13 23.39
CA ASP A 720 8.42 6.38 24.83
C ASP A 720 8.57 7.89 25.04
N ARG A 721 7.42 8.56 24.97
CA ARG A 721 7.04 9.76 25.73
C ARG A 721 5.55 10.06 25.55
#